data_AF-A0A2N2JV01-F1
#
_entry.id   AF-A0A2N2JV01-F1
#
_cell.length_a   1.000
_cell.length_b   1.000
_cell.length_c   1.000
_cell.angle_alpha   90.00
_cell.angle_beta   90.00
_cell.angle_gamma   90.00
#
_symmetry.space_group_name_H-M   'P 1'
#
loop_
_entity.id
_entity.type
_entity.pdbx_description
1 polymer ?
#
loop_
_entity_poly.entity_id
_entity_poly.type
_entity_poly.pdbx_seq_one_letter_code
_entity_poly.pdbx_strand_id
1 'polypeptide(L)'
;MNSIEMVKKYGIRLLKILRYWNIYAGVDPERATAPALILFPCRSNILCCGLAGILTVKQVERPECDDPGKHMDALFKIIHREDISKILDGAISSGRYLDGPDTLAALEQWISDLKRNEPFERLFYDSREAVHLTALSKKMNAFLAEEQFALESRAAHFSTGDLEIINSRLTRMKDVCWALERDILDNIGGILRLAGSERPEELAPEAFRKYRIINFLLNSLDRLEVRGRDSAGIQISFTLTASRDLTDVLARLRERGLHDDFRQRTVAGDLINGSIECSEARPFLSFTYKTASIIGELGRNIRELRKAVAHDAVFREFAVKGAAFETTLAHTRWASVGSITEDNCHPINNNTLNKGIRRYPAYGEGDGTISVVLNGDIDNYQLLRRQFEAGRELIVPEVTTDTKIIPLQIEKYLREGNDLTESFRRAVCDFEGSHAIAMTSSLEPSRIFLALKGSGQTIYVGLAPDRYVFSSELYGLVEETSAFIKMDGEKPSIPGDSESAGQIVILDQNSGGGLPGIKSFYYSGLPLVWRTADIQQAEMTTRDIDRGAYPHFFLKEISESALSVHKTILGKYQIIKEKDGKKQVRFNLGPDIVPEKVRLALVRDEIRRVVVIGHGTAAVAGSAVSDALERYLRSARIRIEAKIASELSGFHLHESLQDTLIIPITQSGTTTDTNRAVAMAAQRGAAIIAIVNRRQSDITGKSDGVFYTSDGRDIEMSVASTKAFYSQIVAGHILSLYFAQILGTLSDEKIAEELENLEQAPALMQRVLEQKEKIRQSVRDCAGKNIGPLSAAGRTRRPPMKSGSSSANSVTRPSPPTWWKTRSTSICRRSP
;
A
#
# COMPACT_ATOMS: atom_id res chain seq x y z
N MET A 1 -10.93 -24.86 -62.20
CA MET A 1 -11.37 -23.45 -62.07
C MET A 1 -10.14 -22.55 -62.12
N ASN A 2 -10.12 -21.63 -63.07
CA ASN A 2 -8.94 -20.90 -63.54
C ASN A 2 -8.28 -20.04 -62.45
N SER A 3 -6.95 -20.03 -62.44
CA SER A 3 -6.08 -19.21 -61.57
C SER A 3 -6.38 -17.70 -61.64
N ILE A 4 -7.06 -17.26 -62.71
CA ILE A 4 -7.52 -15.88 -62.93
C ILE A 4 -8.72 -15.51 -62.02
N GLU A 5 -9.54 -16.49 -61.61
CA GLU A 5 -10.72 -16.25 -60.76
C GLU A 5 -10.36 -16.12 -59.27
N MET A 6 -9.32 -16.84 -58.81
CA MET A 6 -8.81 -16.68 -57.44
C MET A 6 -8.16 -15.31 -57.23
N VAL A 7 -7.39 -14.80 -58.19
CA VAL A 7 -6.75 -13.48 -58.10
C VAL A 7 -7.81 -12.36 -58.14
N LYS A 8 -8.90 -12.50 -58.89
CA LYS A 8 -10.00 -11.52 -58.86
C LYS A 8 -10.79 -11.55 -57.55
N LYS A 9 -11.04 -12.73 -56.98
CA LYS A 9 -11.87 -12.87 -55.75
C LYS A 9 -11.12 -12.47 -54.48
N TYR A 10 -9.83 -12.78 -54.37
CA TYR A 10 -9.00 -12.42 -53.21
C TYR A 10 -8.20 -11.14 -53.40
N GLY A 11 -7.76 -10.83 -54.61
CA GLY A 11 -6.97 -9.62 -54.90
C GLY A 11 -7.75 -8.33 -54.66
N ILE A 12 -9.05 -8.28 -54.97
CA ILE A 12 -9.90 -7.11 -54.68
C ILE A 12 -10.10 -6.92 -53.17
N ARG A 13 -10.16 -8.02 -52.40
CA ARG A 13 -10.31 -7.99 -50.93
C ARG A 13 -8.99 -7.60 -50.26
N LEU A 14 -7.87 -8.12 -50.75
CA LEU A 14 -6.51 -7.78 -50.31
C LEU A 14 -6.17 -6.32 -50.61
N LEU A 15 -6.49 -5.82 -51.81
CA LEU A 15 -6.31 -4.42 -52.19
C LEU A 15 -7.18 -3.45 -51.36
N LYS A 16 -8.38 -3.87 -50.94
CA LYS A 16 -9.21 -3.09 -50.01
C LYS A 16 -8.62 -3.02 -48.59
N ILE A 17 -7.94 -4.08 -48.14
CA ILE A 17 -7.30 -4.15 -46.81
C ILE A 17 -5.96 -3.38 -46.82
N LEU A 18 -5.18 -3.53 -47.89
CA LEU A 18 -3.89 -2.84 -48.08
C LEU A 18 -4.02 -1.31 -48.16
N ARG A 19 -5.22 -0.79 -48.47
CA ARG A 19 -5.49 0.66 -48.48
C ARG A 19 -5.37 1.33 -47.10
N TYR A 20 -5.41 0.54 -46.03
CA TYR A 20 -5.23 1.00 -44.66
C TYR A 20 -3.85 0.65 -44.08
N TRP A 21 -2.94 0.10 -44.89
CA TRP A 21 -1.62 -0.37 -44.46
C TRP A 21 -0.53 0.57 -44.98
N ASN A 22 0.44 0.88 -44.12
CA ASN A 22 1.61 1.64 -44.50
C ASN A 22 2.58 0.75 -45.29
N ILE A 23 2.89 1.12 -46.53
CA ILE A 23 3.80 0.33 -47.37
C ILE A 23 5.20 0.92 -47.28
N TYR A 24 6.15 0.15 -46.78
CA TYR A 24 7.56 0.52 -46.69
C TYR A 24 8.41 -0.35 -47.61
N ALA A 25 9.54 0.17 -48.08
CA ALA A 25 10.52 -0.61 -48.83
C ALA A 25 11.85 -0.63 -48.08
N GLY A 26 12.27 -1.81 -47.61
CA GLY A 26 13.56 -1.99 -46.93
C GLY A 26 13.73 -1.24 -45.61
N VAL A 27 12.67 -1.09 -44.81
CA VAL A 27 12.74 -0.48 -43.46
C VAL A 27 12.87 -1.55 -42.37
N ASP A 28 13.51 -1.20 -41.27
CA ASP A 28 13.54 -2.00 -40.04
C ASP A 28 12.11 -2.19 -39.47
N PRO A 29 11.67 -3.44 -39.20
CA PRO A 29 10.34 -3.70 -38.62
C PRO A 29 10.03 -2.95 -37.32
N GLU A 30 11.01 -2.71 -36.45
CA GLU A 30 10.78 -1.98 -35.19
C GLU A 30 10.47 -0.49 -35.41
N ARG A 31 10.81 0.03 -36.59
CA ARG A 31 10.60 1.43 -36.98
C ARG A 31 9.38 1.62 -37.88
N ALA A 32 8.69 0.55 -38.24
CA ALA A 32 7.53 0.61 -39.12
C ALA A 32 6.23 0.76 -38.31
N THR A 33 5.42 1.77 -38.65
CA THR A 33 4.14 2.00 -38.00
C THR A 33 3.07 1.04 -38.51
N ALA A 34 2.53 0.18 -37.64
CA ALA A 34 1.51 -0.81 -37.98
C ALA A 34 0.11 -0.17 -38.22
N PRO A 35 -0.76 -0.79 -39.05
CA PRO A 35 -0.49 -1.98 -39.86
C PRO A 35 0.41 -1.64 -41.06
N ALA A 36 1.44 -2.46 -41.31
CA ALA A 36 2.48 -2.17 -42.29
C ALA A 36 2.75 -3.37 -43.21
N LEU A 37 3.05 -3.08 -44.47
CA LEU A 37 3.62 -4.03 -45.43
C LEU A 37 5.04 -3.57 -45.79
N ILE A 38 6.06 -4.32 -45.36
CA ILE A 38 7.45 -4.01 -45.66
C ILE A 38 7.93 -4.89 -46.82
N LEU A 39 8.27 -4.27 -47.94
CA LEU A 39 8.76 -4.93 -49.15
C LEU A 39 10.29 -4.89 -49.17
N PHE A 40 10.92 -6.07 -49.26
CA PHE A 40 12.36 -6.16 -49.45
C PHE A 40 12.68 -6.44 -50.92
N PRO A 41 13.71 -5.81 -51.50
CA PRO A 41 14.10 -6.06 -52.89
C PRO A 41 14.57 -7.50 -53.04
N CYS A 42 13.87 -8.27 -53.87
CA CYS A 42 14.31 -9.61 -54.27
C CYS A 42 15.54 -9.47 -55.17
N ARG A 43 16.72 -9.81 -54.66
CA ARG A 43 17.96 -9.92 -55.44
C ARG A 43 18.29 -11.40 -55.57
N SER A 44 18.32 -11.91 -56.80
CA SER A 44 18.46 -13.33 -57.18
C SER A 44 19.71 -14.06 -56.68
N ASN A 45 20.58 -13.39 -55.93
CA ASN A 45 21.95 -13.81 -55.66
C ASN A 45 22.44 -13.42 -54.26
N ILE A 46 21.54 -13.09 -53.33
CA ILE A 46 21.86 -12.94 -51.89
C ILE A 46 20.88 -13.81 -51.08
N LEU A 47 21.42 -14.84 -50.42
CA LEU A 47 20.71 -15.62 -49.41
C LEU A 47 20.92 -14.93 -48.06
N CYS A 48 19.98 -14.07 -47.63
CA CYS A 48 19.96 -13.56 -46.26
C CYS A 48 19.57 -14.71 -45.33
N CYS A 49 20.54 -15.23 -44.56
CA CYS A 49 20.27 -16.17 -43.49
C CYS A 49 19.49 -15.46 -42.37
N GLY A 50 18.18 -15.70 -42.30
CA GLY A 50 17.33 -15.11 -41.26
C GLY A 50 15.86 -15.47 -41.45
N LEU A 51 15.46 -16.62 -40.89
CA LEU A 51 14.09 -17.03 -40.55
C LEU A 51 13.04 -17.01 -41.68
N ALA A 52 12.71 -18.21 -42.16
CA ALA A 52 11.40 -18.49 -42.73
C ALA A 52 10.32 -18.23 -41.65
N GLY A 53 9.44 -17.28 -41.95
CA GLY A 53 8.26 -16.82 -41.21
C GLY A 53 7.94 -17.46 -39.86
N ILE A 54 8.10 -16.69 -38.78
CA ILE A 54 7.21 -16.82 -37.62
C ILE A 54 5.97 -15.99 -37.96
N LEU A 55 4.95 -16.67 -38.46
CA LEU A 55 3.60 -16.15 -38.44
C LEU A 55 3.08 -16.32 -37.00
N THR A 56 3.30 -15.35 -36.13
CA THR A 56 2.41 -15.20 -34.98
C THR A 56 1.09 -14.68 -35.51
N VAL A 57 0.24 -15.60 -35.98
CA VAL A 57 -1.18 -15.44 -35.74
C VAL A 57 -1.30 -15.53 -34.24
N LYS A 58 -1.12 -14.41 -33.53
CA LYS A 58 -1.93 -14.24 -32.33
C LYS A 58 -3.35 -14.27 -32.88
N GLN A 59 -3.92 -15.46 -32.95
CA GLN A 59 -5.23 -15.60 -32.36
C GLN A 59 -5.01 -14.92 -31.02
N VAL A 60 -5.63 -13.75 -30.83
CA VAL A 60 -6.07 -13.46 -29.49
C VAL A 60 -6.88 -14.73 -29.21
N GLU A 61 -6.26 -15.74 -28.59
CA GLU A 61 -6.98 -16.59 -27.68
C GLU A 61 -7.57 -15.55 -26.74
N ARG A 62 -8.74 -15.04 -27.14
CA ARG A 62 -9.76 -14.70 -26.19
C ARG A 62 -9.80 -16.00 -25.41
N PRO A 63 -9.39 -16.04 -24.14
CA PRO A 63 -9.88 -17.13 -23.33
C PRO A 63 -11.38 -17.10 -23.59
N GLU A 64 -11.90 -18.15 -24.19
CA GLU A 64 -13.32 -18.45 -24.19
C GLU A 64 -13.67 -18.65 -22.72
N CYS A 65 -13.74 -17.57 -21.97
CA CYS A 65 -14.62 -17.52 -20.83
C CYS A 65 -15.99 -17.21 -21.44
N ASP A 66 -16.53 -18.23 -22.12
CA ASP A 66 -17.95 -18.38 -22.33
C ASP A 66 -18.57 -18.29 -20.93
N ASP A 67 -19.03 -17.09 -20.57
CA ASP A 67 -19.72 -16.77 -19.32
C ASP A 67 -18.82 -16.84 -18.05
N PRO A 68 -18.25 -15.68 -17.60
CA PRO A 68 -17.43 -15.58 -16.39
C PRO A 68 -18.05 -16.25 -15.16
N GLY A 69 -19.36 -16.08 -14.96
CA GLY A 69 -20.12 -16.64 -13.86
C GLY A 69 -20.18 -18.16 -13.90
N LYS A 70 -20.30 -18.77 -15.09
CA LYS A 70 -20.26 -20.24 -15.21
C LYS A 70 -18.93 -20.84 -14.78
N HIS A 71 -17.81 -20.19 -15.11
CA HIS A 71 -16.49 -20.65 -14.70
C HIS A 71 -16.33 -20.58 -13.18
N MET A 72 -16.74 -19.47 -12.57
CA MET A 72 -16.70 -19.31 -11.12
C MET A 72 -17.63 -20.29 -10.39
N ASP A 73 -18.84 -20.52 -10.91
CA ASP A 73 -19.77 -21.54 -10.39
C ASP A 73 -19.14 -22.94 -10.40
N ALA A 74 -18.41 -23.29 -11.46
CA ALA A 74 -17.75 -24.58 -11.57
C ALA A 74 -16.66 -24.75 -10.51
N LEU A 75 -15.80 -23.75 -10.34
CA LEU A 75 -14.76 -23.75 -9.31
C LEU A 75 -15.36 -23.80 -7.90
N PHE A 76 -16.39 -22.99 -7.62
CA PHE A 76 -17.03 -22.99 -6.31
C PHE A 76 -17.73 -24.33 -6.01
N LYS A 77 -18.36 -24.97 -6.99
CA LYS A 77 -18.93 -26.33 -6.84
C LYS A 77 -17.88 -27.37 -6.48
N ILE A 78 -16.65 -27.24 -6.98
CA ILE A 78 -15.54 -28.13 -6.63
C ILE A 78 -15.14 -27.88 -5.17
N ILE A 79 -14.92 -26.61 -4.80
CA ILE A 79 -14.55 -26.21 -3.43
C ILE A 79 -15.57 -26.68 -2.39
N HIS A 80 -16.86 -26.47 -2.67
CA HIS A 80 -17.95 -26.81 -1.76
C HIS A 80 -18.04 -28.34 -1.49
N ARG A 81 -17.43 -29.19 -2.31
CA ARG A 81 -17.43 -30.65 -2.07
C ARG A 81 -16.41 -31.09 -1.03
N GLU A 82 -15.37 -30.29 -0.80
CA GLU A 82 -14.19 -30.62 0.02
C GLU A 82 -14.15 -29.73 1.27
N ASP A 83 -15.20 -29.81 2.08
CA ASP A 83 -15.45 -29.01 3.28
C ASP A 83 -14.78 -29.55 4.57
N ILE A 84 -14.86 -28.81 5.68
CA ILE A 84 -14.31 -29.23 6.98
C ILE A 84 -14.95 -30.53 7.49
N SER A 85 -16.23 -30.76 7.21
CA SER A 85 -16.93 -31.98 7.64
C SER A 85 -16.30 -33.22 7.01
N LYS A 86 -15.88 -33.16 5.74
CA LYS A 86 -15.15 -34.25 5.08
C LYS A 86 -13.79 -34.56 5.72
N ILE A 87 -13.10 -33.55 6.24
CA ILE A 87 -11.85 -33.78 6.97
C ILE A 87 -12.15 -34.48 8.30
N LEU A 88 -13.17 -34.03 9.02
CA LEU A 88 -13.57 -34.59 10.31
C LEU A 88 -14.08 -36.03 10.21
N ASP A 89 -14.76 -36.36 9.10
CA ASP A 89 -15.20 -37.73 8.79
C ASP A 89 -14.06 -38.63 8.26
N GLY A 90 -12.85 -38.08 8.08
CA GLY A 90 -11.69 -38.78 7.54
C GLY A 90 -11.79 -39.10 6.04
N ALA A 91 -12.77 -38.52 5.34
CA ALA A 91 -12.98 -38.72 3.90
C ALA A 91 -11.89 -38.06 3.06
N ILE A 92 -11.30 -36.96 3.55
CA ILE A 92 -10.18 -36.26 2.93
C ILE A 92 -9.13 -35.83 3.97
N SER A 93 -7.92 -35.55 3.50
CA SER A 93 -6.88 -34.91 4.32
C SER A 93 -7.05 -33.39 4.35
N SER A 94 -6.47 -32.72 5.35
CA SER A 94 -6.36 -31.25 5.41
C SER A 94 -5.70 -30.66 4.15
N GLY A 95 -4.76 -31.40 3.55
CA GLY A 95 -4.13 -31.08 2.27
C GLY A 95 -5.08 -31.03 1.07
N ARG A 96 -6.28 -31.62 1.14
CA ARG A 96 -7.32 -31.59 0.10
C ARG A 96 -8.47 -30.62 0.41
N TYR A 97 -8.44 -29.94 1.57
CA TYR A 97 -9.43 -28.94 1.95
C TYR A 97 -9.63 -27.84 0.89
N LEU A 98 -10.87 -27.53 0.52
CA LEU A 98 -11.22 -26.63 -0.59
C LEU A 98 -10.58 -27.08 -1.93
N ASP A 99 -10.47 -28.40 -2.14
CA ASP A 99 -9.84 -29.09 -3.27
C ASP A 99 -8.34 -28.87 -3.46
N GLY A 100 -7.71 -28.01 -2.66
CA GLY A 100 -6.27 -27.77 -2.68
C GLY A 100 -5.87 -26.34 -3.04
N PRO A 101 -4.55 -26.05 -3.05
CA PRO A 101 -4.05 -24.71 -3.30
C PRO A 101 -4.23 -24.25 -4.75
N ASP A 102 -4.27 -25.17 -5.72
CA ASP A 102 -4.36 -24.87 -7.15
C ASP A 102 -5.74 -24.34 -7.54
N THR A 103 -6.81 -24.94 -7.02
CA THR A 103 -8.20 -24.48 -7.24
C THR A 103 -8.43 -23.08 -6.66
N LEU A 104 -7.83 -22.79 -5.50
CA LEU A 104 -7.83 -21.43 -4.94
C LEU A 104 -7.01 -20.45 -5.79
N ALA A 105 -5.86 -20.87 -6.31
CA ALA A 105 -5.05 -20.03 -7.21
C ALA A 105 -5.81 -19.73 -8.52
N ALA A 106 -6.57 -20.69 -9.05
CA ALA A 106 -7.43 -20.47 -10.21
C ALA A 106 -8.55 -19.44 -9.93
N LEU A 107 -9.17 -19.47 -8.74
CA LEU A 107 -10.14 -18.46 -8.33
C LEU A 107 -9.51 -17.07 -8.17
N GLU A 108 -8.35 -16.98 -7.54
CA GLU A 108 -7.61 -15.71 -7.39
C GLU A 108 -7.23 -15.13 -8.76
N GLN A 109 -6.77 -15.97 -9.68
CA GLN A 109 -6.49 -15.57 -11.06
C GLN A 109 -7.76 -15.09 -11.78
N TRP A 110 -8.89 -15.78 -11.61
CA TRP A 110 -10.17 -15.36 -12.19
C TRP A 110 -10.61 -13.98 -11.67
N ILE A 111 -10.47 -13.72 -10.36
CA ILE A 111 -10.73 -12.40 -9.78
C ILE A 111 -9.82 -11.34 -10.40
N SER A 112 -8.52 -11.64 -10.53
CA SER A 112 -7.56 -10.73 -11.17
C SER A 112 -7.92 -10.45 -12.63
N ASP A 113 -8.42 -11.45 -13.36
CA ASP A 113 -8.86 -11.28 -14.75
C ASP A 113 -10.13 -10.45 -14.86
N LEU A 114 -11.08 -10.62 -13.94
CA LEU A 114 -12.31 -9.83 -13.90
C LEU A 114 -12.04 -8.35 -13.61
N LYS A 115 -10.95 -8.04 -12.91
CA LYS A 115 -10.47 -6.66 -12.67
C LYS A 115 -9.88 -6.00 -13.94
N ARG A 116 -9.65 -6.70 -15.05
CA ARG A 116 -9.15 -6.03 -16.29
C ARG A 116 -10.20 -5.10 -16.91
N ASN A 117 -9.79 -4.17 -17.78
CA ASN A 117 -10.66 -3.19 -18.44
C ASN A 117 -11.83 -3.85 -19.16
N GLU A 118 -11.54 -4.68 -20.16
CA GLU A 118 -12.57 -5.28 -21.02
C GLU A 118 -13.51 -6.26 -20.27
N PRO A 119 -13.04 -7.17 -19.39
CA PRO A 119 -13.92 -8.01 -18.59
C PRO A 119 -14.83 -7.21 -17.65
N PHE A 120 -14.28 -6.22 -16.93
CA PHE A 120 -15.07 -5.40 -16.03
C PHE A 120 -16.07 -4.50 -16.77
N GLU A 121 -15.68 -3.95 -17.94
CA GLU A 121 -16.59 -3.20 -18.82
C GLU A 121 -17.78 -4.07 -19.25
N ARG A 122 -17.52 -5.32 -19.67
CA ARG A 122 -18.59 -6.27 -20.01
C ARG A 122 -19.49 -6.57 -18.82
N LEU A 123 -18.92 -6.81 -17.64
CA LEU A 123 -19.68 -7.03 -16.41
C LEU A 123 -20.54 -5.82 -16.05
N PHE A 124 -20.01 -4.60 -16.19
CA PHE A 124 -20.72 -3.37 -15.86
C PHE A 124 -21.99 -3.20 -16.71
N TYR A 125 -21.93 -3.52 -18.00
CA TYR A 125 -23.08 -3.42 -18.92
C TYR A 125 -23.97 -4.67 -18.94
N ASP A 126 -23.56 -5.79 -18.36
CA ASP A 126 -24.37 -7.01 -18.22
C ASP A 126 -25.00 -7.11 -16.82
N SER A 127 -26.17 -6.50 -16.67
CA SER A 127 -26.91 -6.50 -15.40
C SER A 127 -27.31 -7.90 -14.93
N ARG A 128 -27.49 -8.87 -15.84
CA ARG A 128 -27.85 -10.25 -15.45
C ARG A 128 -26.65 -10.94 -14.81
N GLU A 129 -25.49 -10.77 -15.40
CA GLU A 129 -24.24 -11.32 -14.89
C GLU A 129 -23.86 -10.70 -13.53
N ALA A 130 -23.97 -9.38 -13.39
CA ALA A 130 -23.72 -8.72 -12.11
C ALA A 130 -24.65 -9.22 -10.99
N VAL A 131 -25.93 -9.45 -11.29
CA VAL A 131 -26.90 -10.04 -10.34
C VAL A 131 -26.53 -11.48 -9.99
N HIS A 132 -26.14 -12.28 -10.98
CA HIS A 132 -25.70 -13.66 -10.78
C HIS A 132 -24.47 -13.73 -9.86
N LEU A 133 -23.42 -12.97 -10.16
CA LEU A 133 -22.21 -12.92 -9.34
C LEU A 133 -22.48 -12.39 -7.92
N THR A 134 -23.41 -11.45 -7.76
CA THR A 134 -23.87 -10.98 -6.44
C THR A 134 -24.52 -12.12 -5.65
N ALA A 135 -25.36 -12.93 -6.30
CA ALA A 135 -25.99 -14.09 -5.66
C ALA A 135 -24.97 -15.18 -5.33
N LEU A 136 -23.99 -15.42 -6.21
CA LEU A 136 -22.90 -16.36 -5.97
C LEU A 136 -22.02 -15.92 -4.79
N SER A 137 -21.62 -14.65 -4.73
CA SER A 137 -20.86 -14.09 -3.60
C SER A 137 -21.57 -14.32 -2.26
N LYS A 138 -22.89 -14.12 -2.19
CA LYS A 138 -23.69 -14.41 -0.99
C LYS A 138 -23.64 -15.89 -0.58
N LYS A 139 -23.72 -16.81 -1.55
CA LYS A 139 -23.60 -18.26 -1.29
C LYS A 139 -22.21 -18.63 -0.77
N MET A 140 -21.15 -18.07 -1.38
CA MET A 140 -19.78 -18.31 -0.95
C MET A 140 -19.51 -17.79 0.46
N ASN A 141 -20.03 -16.60 0.79
CA ASN A 141 -19.94 -16.04 2.14
C ASN A 141 -20.71 -16.86 3.19
N ALA A 142 -21.88 -17.42 2.84
CA ALA A 142 -22.60 -18.33 3.72
C ALA A 142 -21.81 -19.62 4.00
N PHE A 143 -21.26 -20.24 2.94
CA PHE A 143 -20.37 -21.40 3.06
C PHE A 143 -19.16 -21.10 3.96
N LEU A 144 -18.49 -19.96 3.76
CA LEU A 144 -17.36 -19.54 4.60
C LEU A 144 -17.71 -19.38 6.08
N ALA A 145 -18.92 -18.91 6.38
CA ALA A 145 -19.39 -18.76 7.76
C ALA A 145 -19.61 -20.14 8.42
N GLU A 146 -20.18 -21.10 7.67
CA GLU A 146 -20.35 -22.48 8.13
C GLU A 146 -19.00 -23.14 8.40
N GLU A 147 -18.04 -22.98 7.48
CA GLU A 147 -16.69 -23.51 7.61
C GLU A 147 -15.93 -22.91 8.80
N GLN A 148 -16.00 -21.59 8.99
CA GLN A 148 -15.40 -20.94 10.15
C GLN A 148 -15.97 -21.49 11.46
N PHE A 149 -17.30 -21.64 11.54
CA PHE A 149 -17.96 -22.18 12.72
C PHE A 149 -17.58 -23.64 12.98
N ALA A 150 -17.46 -24.45 11.92
CA ALA A 150 -17.03 -25.84 12.03
C ALA A 150 -15.58 -25.96 12.54
N LEU A 151 -14.67 -25.10 12.06
CA LEU A 151 -13.29 -25.06 12.53
C LEU A 151 -13.20 -24.66 14.00
N GLU A 152 -13.90 -23.59 14.41
CA GLU A 152 -13.87 -23.07 15.78
C GLU A 152 -14.46 -24.06 16.78
N SER A 153 -15.61 -24.67 16.45
CA SER A 153 -16.29 -25.61 17.34
C SER A 153 -15.56 -26.94 17.52
N ARG A 154 -14.65 -27.29 16.61
CA ARG A 154 -13.96 -28.60 16.60
C ARG A 154 -12.43 -28.48 16.52
N ALA A 155 -11.86 -27.31 16.81
CA ALA A 155 -10.43 -27.03 16.69
C ALA A 155 -9.52 -28.07 17.38
N ALA A 156 -9.97 -28.65 18.50
CA ALA A 156 -9.24 -29.68 19.24
C ALA A 156 -9.04 -31.02 18.49
N HIS A 157 -9.77 -31.26 17.40
CA HIS A 157 -9.66 -32.49 16.59
C HIS A 157 -8.56 -32.41 15.54
N PHE A 158 -8.00 -31.24 15.29
CA PHE A 158 -6.99 -31.02 14.26
C PHE A 158 -5.59 -30.93 14.89
N SER A 159 -4.58 -31.43 14.18
CA SER A 159 -3.21 -31.13 14.53
C SER A 159 -2.89 -29.66 14.27
N THR A 160 -1.80 -29.14 14.86
CA THR A 160 -1.34 -27.77 14.59
C THR A 160 -1.08 -27.53 13.10
N GLY A 161 -0.47 -28.50 12.40
CA GLY A 161 -0.21 -28.40 10.95
C GLY A 161 -1.51 -28.41 10.13
N ASP A 162 -2.51 -29.19 10.54
CA ASP A 162 -3.82 -29.18 9.87
C ASP A 162 -4.51 -27.82 10.03
N LEU A 163 -4.48 -27.26 11.24
CA LEU A 163 -5.05 -25.94 11.51
C LEU A 163 -4.38 -24.84 10.69
N GLU A 164 -3.07 -24.89 10.48
CA GLU A 164 -2.36 -23.94 9.62
C GLU A 164 -2.81 -24.03 8.17
N ILE A 165 -2.90 -25.24 7.61
CA ILE A 165 -3.36 -25.47 6.24
C ILE A 165 -4.79 -24.97 6.07
N ILE A 166 -5.69 -25.36 6.99
CA ILE A 166 -7.11 -24.99 6.92
C ILE A 166 -7.29 -23.47 7.06
N ASN A 167 -6.66 -22.83 8.05
CA ASN A 167 -6.75 -21.37 8.24
C ASN A 167 -6.18 -20.59 7.06
N SER A 168 -5.04 -21.03 6.51
CA SER A 168 -4.43 -20.40 5.33
C SER A 168 -5.39 -20.40 4.14
N ARG A 169 -5.99 -21.55 3.84
CA ARG A 169 -6.93 -21.71 2.72
C ARG A 169 -8.24 -20.96 2.93
N LEU A 170 -8.78 -21.01 4.15
CA LEU A 170 -9.99 -20.29 4.52
C LEU A 170 -9.77 -18.77 4.41
N THR A 171 -8.58 -18.28 4.76
CA THR A 171 -8.20 -16.87 4.60
C THR A 171 -8.15 -16.47 3.13
N ARG A 172 -7.51 -17.27 2.26
CA ARG A 172 -7.50 -17.03 0.81
C ARG A 172 -8.90 -17.01 0.21
N MET A 173 -9.76 -17.94 0.61
CA MET A 173 -11.16 -17.96 0.15
C MET A 173 -11.95 -16.73 0.61
N LYS A 174 -11.72 -16.24 1.85
CA LYS A 174 -12.28 -14.96 2.32
C LYS A 174 -11.81 -13.77 1.50
N ASP A 175 -10.55 -13.77 1.06
CA ASP A 175 -10.00 -12.73 0.18
C ASP A 175 -10.68 -12.73 -1.20
N VAL A 176 -10.90 -13.91 -1.79
CA VAL A 176 -11.63 -14.06 -3.06
C VAL A 176 -13.06 -13.52 -2.94
N CYS A 177 -13.80 -13.93 -1.91
CA CYS A 177 -15.18 -13.44 -1.69
C CYS A 177 -15.20 -11.92 -1.49
N TRP A 178 -14.27 -11.39 -0.69
CA TRP A 178 -14.15 -9.96 -0.45
C TRP A 178 -13.84 -9.19 -1.73
N ALA A 179 -12.86 -9.65 -2.53
CA ALA A 179 -12.51 -8.99 -3.77
C ALA A 179 -13.67 -8.98 -4.77
N LEU A 180 -14.42 -10.09 -4.89
CA LEU A 180 -15.62 -10.12 -5.73
C LEU A 180 -16.67 -9.11 -5.26
N GLU A 181 -16.99 -9.11 -3.97
CA GLU A 181 -18.05 -8.25 -3.42
C GLU A 181 -17.65 -6.77 -3.40
N ARG A 182 -16.49 -6.47 -2.81
CA ARG A 182 -16.06 -5.10 -2.46
C ARG A 182 -15.21 -4.43 -3.51
N ASP A 183 -14.30 -5.16 -4.15
CA ASP A 183 -13.40 -4.57 -5.15
C ASP A 183 -14.00 -4.60 -6.57
N ILE A 184 -15.03 -5.40 -6.82
CA ILE A 184 -15.63 -5.56 -8.16
C ILE A 184 -17.10 -5.12 -8.15
N LEU A 185 -17.98 -5.82 -7.43
CA LEU A 185 -19.43 -5.58 -7.53
C LEU A 185 -19.87 -4.24 -6.92
N ASP A 186 -19.39 -3.90 -5.71
CA ASP A 186 -19.69 -2.61 -5.06
C ASP A 186 -19.24 -1.40 -5.92
N ASN A 187 -18.19 -1.59 -6.73
CA ASN A 187 -17.65 -0.57 -7.62
C ASN A 187 -18.58 -0.21 -8.78
N ILE A 188 -19.47 -1.11 -9.22
CA ILE A 188 -20.48 -0.78 -10.25
C ILE A 188 -21.36 0.38 -9.76
N GLY A 189 -21.90 0.26 -8.54
CA GLY A 189 -22.70 1.33 -7.93
C GLY A 189 -21.88 2.58 -7.60
N GLY A 190 -20.61 2.42 -7.21
CA GLY A 190 -19.69 3.53 -6.98
C GLY A 190 -19.46 4.38 -8.23
N ILE A 191 -19.23 3.73 -9.38
CA ILE A 191 -19.03 4.36 -10.68
C ILE A 191 -20.29 5.08 -11.14
N LEU A 192 -21.47 4.44 -11.05
CA LEU A 192 -22.75 5.05 -11.41
C LEU A 192 -23.04 6.32 -10.60
N ARG A 193 -22.87 6.26 -9.27
CA ARG A 193 -23.03 7.43 -8.40
C ARG A 193 -22.06 8.56 -8.74
N LEU A 194 -20.82 8.23 -9.07
CA LEU A 194 -19.80 9.22 -9.43
C LEU A 194 -20.09 9.84 -10.81
N ALA A 195 -20.61 9.07 -11.75
CA ALA A 195 -21.02 9.56 -13.07
C ALA A 195 -22.34 10.36 -13.04
N GLY A 196 -23.13 10.22 -11.98
CA GLY A 196 -24.49 10.79 -11.91
C GLY A 196 -25.49 10.04 -12.79
N SER A 197 -25.26 8.74 -13.01
CA SER A 197 -26.13 7.85 -13.78
C SER A 197 -26.83 6.86 -12.85
N GLU A 198 -28.07 6.47 -13.15
CA GLU A 198 -28.80 5.47 -12.36
C GLU A 198 -28.55 4.06 -12.89
N ARG A 199 -28.32 3.93 -14.20
CA ARG A 199 -28.18 2.64 -14.87
C ARG A 199 -26.95 2.59 -15.77
N PRO A 200 -26.30 1.42 -15.91
CA PRO A 200 -25.13 1.26 -16.78
C PRO A 200 -25.35 1.74 -18.22
N GLU A 201 -26.52 1.48 -18.81
CA GLU A 201 -26.80 1.78 -20.22
C GLU A 201 -26.84 3.29 -20.54
N GLU A 202 -26.93 4.14 -19.50
CA GLU A 202 -26.91 5.60 -19.63
C GLU A 202 -25.50 6.16 -19.78
N LEU A 203 -24.47 5.37 -19.45
CA LEU A 203 -23.08 5.80 -19.44
C LEU A 203 -22.39 5.36 -20.73
N ALA A 204 -21.83 6.32 -21.48
CA ALA A 204 -21.01 6.01 -22.65
C ALA A 204 -19.75 5.21 -22.23
N PRO A 205 -19.28 4.24 -23.05
CA PRO A 205 -18.08 3.45 -22.74
C PRO A 205 -16.84 4.30 -22.41
N GLU A 206 -16.65 5.41 -23.12
CA GLU A 206 -15.55 6.35 -22.91
C GLU A 206 -15.63 7.06 -21.55
N ALA A 207 -16.86 7.36 -21.09
CA ALA A 207 -17.09 7.95 -19.79
C ALA A 207 -16.91 6.91 -18.68
N PHE A 208 -17.40 5.69 -18.88
CA PHE A 208 -17.20 4.57 -17.96
C PHE A 208 -15.72 4.36 -17.64
N ARG A 209 -14.84 4.31 -18.65
CA ARG A 209 -13.39 4.11 -18.44
C ARG A 209 -12.77 5.17 -17.53
N LYS A 210 -13.12 6.44 -17.75
CA LYS A 210 -12.65 7.56 -16.90
C LYS A 210 -13.20 7.47 -15.49
N TYR A 211 -14.51 7.30 -15.33
CA TYR A 211 -15.14 7.21 -14.00
C TYR A 211 -14.69 5.99 -13.20
N ARG A 212 -14.38 4.88 -13.87
CA ARG A 212 -13.77 3.70 -13.25
C ARG A 212 -12.42 4.05 -12.62
N ILE A 213 -11.51 4.67 -13.38
CA ILE A 213 -10.18 5.07 -12.88
C ILE A 213 -10.34 6.04 -11.71
N ILE A 214 -11.22 7.03 -11.83
CA ILE A 214 -11.47 8.01 -10.76
C ILE A 214 -12.01 7.32 -9.51
N ASN A 215 -12.98 6.42 -9.65
CA ASN A 215 -13.54 5.68 -8.52
C ASN A 215 -12.48 4.84 -7.80
N PHE A 216 -11.64 4.13 -8.55
CA PHE A 216 -10.51 3.37 -7.99
C PHE A 216 -9.53 4.25 -7.20
N LEU A 217 -9.15 5.41 -7.76
CA LEU A 217 -8.25 6.33 -7.04
C LEU A 217 -8.91 6.88 -5.77
N LEU A 218 -10.21 7.21 -5.82
CA LEU A 218 -10.93 7.70 -4.64
C LEU A 218 -11.13 6.61 -3.58
N ASN A 219 -11.31 5.35 -3.97
CA ASN A 219 -11.29 4.21 -3.05
C ASN A 219 -9.91 4.07 -2.39
N SER A 220 -8.85 4.17 -3.19
CA SER A 220 -7.46 4.08 -2.73
C SER A 220 -7.13 5.21 -1.75
N LEU A 221 -7.54 6.45 -2.04
CA LEU A 221 -7.36 7.57 -1.12
C LEU A 221 -8.12 7.36 0.19
N ASP A 222 -9.34 6.81 0.16
CA ASP A 222 -10.12 6.57 1.39
C ASP A 222 -9.42 5.58 2.32
N ARG A 223 -8.77 4.56 1.76
CA ARG A 223 -7.96 3.59 2.53
C ARG A 223 -6.66 4.18 3.06
N LEU A 224 -6.07 5.14 2.33
CA LEU A 224 -4.85 5.86 2.75
C LEU A 224 -5.14 6.98 3.76
N GLU A 225 -6.38 7.46 3.83
CA GLU A 225 -6.82 8.45 4.80
C GLU A 225 -7.14 7.79 6.13
N VAL A 226 -6.12 7.61 6.99
CA VAL A 226 -6.27 6.81 8.21
C VAL A 226 -6.67 7.61 9.47
N ARG A 227 -6.39 8.92 9.48
CA ARG A 227 -6.57 9.80 10.66
C ARG A 227 -7.22 11.16 10.36
N GLY A 228 -7.86 11.29 9.19
CA GLY A 228 -8.25 12.58 8.62
C GLY A 228 -7.00 13.35 8.17
N ARG A 229 -6.88 13.60 6.87
CA ARG A 229 -5.75 14.36 6.31
C ARG A 229 -6.12 15.82 6.16
N ASP A 230 -5.11 16.69 6.16
CA ASP A 230 -5.30 18.13 6.13
C ASP A 230 -5.90 18.60 4.79
N SER A 231 -5.54 17.93 3.71
CA SER A 231 -6.06 18.20 2.37
C SER A 231 -5.90 17.00 1.46
N ALA A 232 -6.67 16.97 0.38
CA ALA A 232 -6.54 16.00 -0.69
C ALA A 232 -6.87 16.63 -2.03
N GLY A 233 -6.21 16.16 -3.08
CA GLY A 233 -6.49 16.58 -4.44
C GLY A 233 -6.39 15.45 -5.43
N ILE A 234 -7.13 15.59 -6.53
CA ILE A 234 -7.12 14.69 -7.67
C ILE A 234 -7.07 15.52 -8.94
N GLN A 235 -6.21 15.10 -9.86
CA GLN A 235 -6.07 15.69 -11.18
C GLN A 235 -6.34 14.61 -12.22
N ILE A 236 -7.31 14.85 -13.09
CA ILE A 236 -7.76 13.95 -14.15
C ILE A 236 -7.33 14.55 -15.48
N SER A 237 -6.34 13.95 -16.12
CA SER A 237 -5.75 14.43 -17.37
C SER A 237 -6.01 13.46 -18.51
N PHE A 238 -6.37 13.98 -19.68
CA PHE A 238 -6.54 13.16 -20.87
C PHE A 238 -6.23 13.94 -22.15
N THR A 239 -5.73 13.22 -23.15
CA THR A 239 -5.49 13.76 -24.49
C THR A 239 -6.56 13.22 -25.44
N LEU A 240 -7.40 14.09 -26.00
CA LEU A 240 -8.46 13.68 -26.91
C LEU A 240 -7.88 13.06 -28.18
N THR A 241 -8.54 12.02 -28.68
CA THR A 241 -8.08 11.30 -29.89
C THR A 241 -8.18 12.16 -31.15
N ALA A 242 -9.23 12.99 -31.25
CA ALA A 242 -9.44 13.85 -32.41
C ALA A 242 -9.52 15.32 -31.98
N SER A 243 -8.75 16.20 -32.63
CA SER A 243 -8.76 17.63 -32.33
C SER A 243 -10.15 18.27 -32.50
N ARG A 244 -10.98 17.74 -33.41
CA ARG A 244 -12.38 18.19 -33.58
C ARG A 244 -13.24 17.96 -32.34
N ASP A 245 -12.92 16.97 -31.50
CA ASP A 245 -13.71 16.68 -30.31
C ASP A 245 -13.67 17.85 -29.33
N LEU A 246 -12.55 18.57 -29.24
CA LEU A 246 -12.47 19.79 -28.43
C LEU A 246 -13.46 20.84 -28.95
N THR A 247 -13.45 21.13 -30.25
CA THR A 247 -14.38 22.07 -30.88
C THR A 247 -15.84 21.67 -30.66
N ASP A 248 -16.16 20.38 -30.83
CA ASP A 248 -17.51 19.85 -30.62
C ASP A 248 -17.98 19.99 -29.17
N VAL A 249 -17.09 19.72 -28.20
CA VAL A 249 -17.40 19.88 -26.77
C VAL A 249 -17.62 21.37 -26.45
N LEU A 250 -16.74 22.26 -26.93
CA LEU A 250 -16.89 23.71 -26.71
C LEU A 250 -18.20 24.25 -27.30
N ALA A 251 -18.66 23.73 -28.44
CA ALA A 251 -19.96 24.07 -29.00
C ALA A 251 -21.11 23.60 -28.08
N ARG A 252 -21.09 22.35 -27.61
CA ARG A 252 -22.10 21.84 -26.65
C ARG A 252 -22.10 22.60 -25.33
N LEU A 253 -20.94 23.01 -24.83
CA LEU A 253 -20.85 23.84 -23.63
C LEU A 253 -21.56 25.18 -23.80
N ARG A 254 -21.51 25.80 -25.00
CA ARG A 254 -22.26 27.04 -25.30
C ARG A 254 -23.76 26.77 -25.33
N GLU A 255 -24.19 25.71 -26.01
CA GLU A 255 -25.61 25.31 -26.08
C GLU A 255 -26.22 25.04 -24.70
N ARG A 256 -25.42 24.48 -23.77
CA ARG A 256 -25.83 24.16 -22.40
C ARG A 256 -25.61 25.30 -21.39
N GLY A 257 -25.10 26.44 -21.82
CA GLY A 257 -24.81 27.58 -20.92
C GLY A 257 -23.66 27.34 -19.93
N LEU A 258 -22.76 26.40 -20.22
CA LEU A 258 -21.62 26.01 -19.38
C LEU A 258 -20.29 26.63 -19.85
N HIS A 259 -20.28 27.33 -20.98
CA HIS A 259 -19.06 27.87 -21.58
C HIS A 259 -18.37 28.94 -20.72
N ASP A 260 -19.13 29.76 -19.99
CA ASP A 260 -18.55 30.78 -19.12
C ASP A 260 -17.88 30.16 -17.89
N ASP A 261 -18.46 29.10 -17.30
CA ASP A 261 -17.83 28.30 -16.24
C ASP A 261 -16.51 27.70 -16.73
N PHE A 262 -16.52 27.05 -17.90
CA PHE A 262 -15.32 26.53 -18.53
C PHE A 262 -14.24 27.61 -18.75
N ARG A 263 -14.62 28.79 -19.26
CA ARG A 263 -13.68 29.90 -19.47
C ARG A 263 -13.09 30.44 -18.18
N GLN A 264 -13.87 30.56 -17.12
CA GLN A 264 -13.38 31.02 -15.83
C GLN A 264 -12.39 30.03 -15.23
N ARG A 265 -12.66 28.74 -15.39
CA ARG A 265 -11.84 27.65 -14.83
C ARG A 265 -10.57 27.37 -15.64
N THR A 266 -10.48 27.87 -16.88
CA THR A 266 -9.31 27.75 -17.78
C THR A 266 -8.33 28.92 -17.72
N VAL A 267 -8.58 29.90 -16.84
CA VAL A 267 -7.64 31.02 -16.62
C VAL A 267 -6.32 30.47 -16.08
N ALA A 268 -5.21 30.86 -16.71
CA ALA A 268 -3.87 30.46 -16.29
C ALA A 268 -3.59 30.88 -14.85
N GLY A 269 -3.13 29.93 -14.03
CA GLY A 269 -2.97 30.12 -12.61
C GLY A 269 -2.37 28.89 -11.92
N ASP A 270 -2.10 29.05 -10.63
CA ASP A 270 -1.87 27.91 -9.75
C ASP A 270 -3.14 27.06 -9.64
N LEU A 271 -2.97 25.75 -9.48
CA LEU A 271 -4.11 24.83 -9.43
C LEU A 271 -4.90 25.03 -8.13
N ILE A 272 -6.17 25.35 -8.27
CA ILE A 272 -7.16 25.41 -7.18
C ILE A 272 -8.30 24.44 -7.47
N ASN A 273 -9.26 24.31 -6.57
CA ASN A 273 -10.39 23.43 -6.79
C ASN A 273 -11.22 23.91 -7.99
N GLY A 274 -11.43 23.02 -8.96
CA GLY A 274 -12.13 23.31 -10.19
C GLY A 274 -11.24 23.80 -11.34
N SER A 275 -9.94 24.04 -11.14
CA SER A 275 -9.05 24.46 -12.24
C SER A 275 -9.08 23.47 -13.42
N ILE A 276 -9.14 24.00 -14.64
CA ILE A 276 -9.05 23.25 -15.89
C ILE A 276 -7.83 23.75 -16.66
N GLU A 277 -6.85 22.89 -16.92
CA GLU A 277 -5.79 23.19 -17.87
C GLU A 277 -6.21 22.64 -19.24
N CYS A 278 -6.20 23.48 -20.27
CA CYS A 278 -6.58 23.10 -21.62
C CYS A 278 -5.60 23.72 -22.60
N SER A 279 -4.97 22.88 -23.44
CA SER A 279 -4.16 23.35 -24.56
C SER A 279 -4.91 23.08 -25.87
N GLU A 280 -4.98 24.07 -26.76
CA GLU A 280 -5.56 23.87 -28.09
C GLU A 280 -4.54 23.29 -29.08
N ALA A 281 -3.25 23.65 -28.92
CA ALA A 281 -2.16 23.19 -29.79
C ALA A 281 -1.95 21.67 -29.74
N ARG A 282 -2.20 21.09 -28.57
CA ARG A 282 -2.31 19.65 -28.33
C ARG A 282 -3.59 19.45 -27.55
N PRO A 283 -4.55 18.62 -27.98
CA PRO A 283 -5.89 18.53 -27.38
C PRO A 283 -5.85 17.81 -26.01
N PHE A 284 -5.07 18.34 -25.09
CA PHE A 284 -4.84 17.92 -23.73
C PHE A 284 -5.75 18.73 -22.81
N LEU A 285 -6.43 18.03 -21.90
CA LEU A 285 -7.22 18.61 -20.84
C LEU A 285 -6.83 18.01 -19.50
N SER A 286 -6.89 18.82 -18.45
CA SER A 286 -6.66 18.41 -17.08
C SER A 286 -7.67 19.07 -16.15
N PHE A 287 -8.43 18.29 -15.40
CA PHE A 287 -9.40 18.76 -14.41
C PHE A 287 -8.83 18.53 -13.01
N THR A 288 -8.74 19.58 -12.20
CA THR A 288 -8.20 19.49 -10.84
C THR A 288 -9.28 19.76 -9.80
N TYR A 289 -9.41 18.85 -8.83
CA TYR A 289 -10.32 18.99 -7.69
C TYR A 289 -9.52 18.90 -6.41
N LYS A 290 -9.79 19.80 -5.47
CA LYS A 290 -9.04 19.94 -4.22
C LYS A 290 -9.98 20.20 -3.06
N THR A 291 -9.54 19.82 -1.87
CA THR A 291 -10.21 20.15 -0.62
C THR A 291 -9.18 20.26 0.50
N ALA A 292 -9.39 21.19 1.42
CA ALA A 292 -8.55 21.41 2.59
C ALA A 292 -9.40 21.66 3.84
N SER A 293 -8.86 21.28 5.00
CA SER A 293 -9.37 21.66 6.32
C SER A 293 -8.26 21.56 7.35
N ILE A 294 -8.16 22.61 8.18
CA ILE A 294 -7.24 22.66 9.31
C ILE A 294 -7.48 21.50 10.28
N ILE A 295 -8.74 21.11 10.45
CA ILE A 295 -9.13 19.94 11.26
C ILE A 295 -9.55 18.84 10.30
N GLY A 296 -8.65 17.88 10.08
CA GLY A 296 -8.95 16.69 9.29
C GLY A 296 -10.07 15.86 9.91
N GLU A 297 -11.01 15.42 9.09
CA GLU A 297 -12.06 14.48 9.47
C GLU A 297 -11.98 13.25 8.54
N LEU A 298 -12.01 12.06 9.12
CA LEU A 298 -11.86 10.80 8.39
C LEU A 298 -12.92 10.67 7.27
N GLY A 299 -12.46 10.49 6.04
CA GLY A 299 -13.30 10.35 4.85
C GLY A 299 -13.95 11.64 4.37
N ARG A 300 -13.76 12.79 5.04
CA ARG A 300 -14.31 14.08 4.56
C ARG A 300 -13.73 14.43 3.21
N ASN A 301 -12.41 14.32 3.07
CA ASN A 301 -11.72 14.71 1.85
C ASN A 301 -12.26 13.93 0.65
N ILE A 302 -12.37 12.60 0.77
CA ILE A 302 -12.88 11.76 -0.31
C ILE A 302 -14.36 12.04 -0.58
N ARG A 303 -15.20 12.29 0.44
CA ARG A 303 -16.61 12.68 0.24
C ARG A 303 -16.72 13.98 -0.56
N GLU A 304 -15.93 15.00 -0.23
CA GLU A 304 -15.92 16.28 -0.95
C GLU A 304 -15.39 16.13 -2.38
N LEU A 305 -14.31 15.35 -2.60
CA LEU A 305 -13.80 15.08 -3.94
C LEU A 305 -14.81 14.32 -4.81
N ARG A 306 -15.47 13.27 -4.26
CA ARG A 306 -16.54 12.55 -4.95
C ARG A 306 -17.68 13.49 -5.33
N LYS A 307 -18.08 14.37 -4.40
CA LYS A 307 -19.13 15.37 -4.66
C LYS A 307 -18.72 16.33 -5.76
N ALA A 308 -17.50 16.88 -5.72
CA ALA A 308 -17.01 17.82 -6.72
C ALA A 308 -16.99 17.20 -8.13
N VAL A 309 -16.43 16.00 -8.28
CA VAL A 309 -16.39 15.28 -9.57
C VAL A 309 -17.81 14.94 -10.03
N ALA A 310 -18.66 14.41 -9.14
CA ALA A 310 -20.01 14.00 -9.51
C ALA A 310 -20.88 15.17 -9.98
N HIS A 311 -20.69 16.39 -9.45
CA HIS A 311 -21.50 17.55 -9.80
C HIS A 311 -20.90 18.42 -10.91
N ASP A 312 -19.74 18.04 -11.48
CA ASP A 312 -19.09 18.82 -12.53
C ASP A 312 -19.71 18.57 -13.90
N ALA A 313 -20.65 19.44 -14.28
CA ALA A 313 -21.33 19.38 -15.58
C ALA A 313 -20.38 19.61 -16.77
N VAL A 314 -19.30 20.39 -16.59
CA VAL A 314 -18.31 20.63 -17.66
C VAL A 314 -17.51 19.35 -17.90
N PHE A 315 -17.02 18.71 -16.84
CA PHE A 315 -16.29 17.45 -16.96
C PHE A 315 -17.11 16.36 -17.67
N ARG A 316 -18.40 16.24 -17.36
CA ARG A 316 -19.30 15.26 -18.02
C ARG A 316 -19.33 15.38 -19.55
N GLU A 317 -19.26 16.60 -20.09
CA GLU A 317 -19.25 16.83 -21.55
C GLU A 317 -17.96 16.34 -22.22
N PHE A 318 -16.85 16.33 -21.48
CA PHE A 318 -15.58 15.78 -21.94
C PHE A 318 -15.44 14.28 -21.66
N ALA A 319 -16.06 13.78 -20.58
CA ALA A 319 -15.93 12.39 -20.16
C ALA A 319 -16.38 11.40 -21.25
N VAL A 320 -17.40 11.77 -22.04
CA VAL A 320 -17.93 10.97 -23.15
C VAL A 320 -17.05 10.93 -24.40
N LYS A 321 -15.91 11.62 -24.41
CA LYS A 321 -14.99 11.65 -25.55
C LYS A 321 -13.87 10.63 -25.41
N GLY A 322 -13.49 10.04 -26.54
CA GLY A 322 -12.35 9.13 -26.64
C GLY A 322 -11.05 9.87 -26.36
N ALA A 323 -10.15 9.22 -25.62
CA ALA A 323 -8.83 9.73 -25.34
C ALA A 323 -7.76 8.77 -25.86
N ALA A 324 -6.67 9.33 -26.37
CA ALA A 324 -5.47 8.59 -26.73
C ALA A 324 -4.67 8.21 -25.47
N PHE A 325 -4.64 9.10 -24.48
CA PHE A 325 -3.94 8.91 -23.21
C PHE A 325 -4.83 9.40 -22.07
N GLU A 326 -4.88 8.65 -20.98
CA GLU A 326 -5.62 9.01 -19.76
C GLU A 326 -4.73 8.78 -18.55
N THR A 327 -4.52 9.82 -17.75
CA THR A 327 -3.71 9.75 -16.53
C THR A 327 -4.47 10.47 -15.42
N THR A 328 -4.65 9.78 -14.30
CA THR A 328 -5.20 10.41 -13.09
C THR A 328 -4.17 10.33 -11.98
N LEU A 329 -3.90 11.46 -11.33
CA LEU A 329 -2.98 11.59 -10.22
C LEU A 329 -3.76 12.08 -9.00
N ALA A 330 -3.52 11.48 -7.83
CA ALA A 330 -4.18 11.89 -6.60
C ALA A 330 -3.20 11.89 -5.43
N HIS A 331 -3.48 12.74 -4.44
CA HIS A 331 -2.63 12.92 -3.27
C HIS A 331 -3.44 13.28 -2.04
N THR A 332 -3.00 12.81 -0.87
CA THR A 332 -3.46 13.32 0.42
C THR A 332 -2.28 13.90 1.17
N ARG A 333 -2.42 15.13 1.65
CA ARG A 333 -1.33 15.89 2.25
C ARG A 333 -1.48 15.93 3.76
N TRP A 334 -0.33 15.78 4.42
CA TRP A 334 -0.10 16.15 5.81
C TRP A 334 0.93 17.26 5.80
N ALA A 335 0.55 18.46 6.20
CA ALA A 335 1.36 19.65 6.01
C ALA A 335 2.59 19.63 6.94
N SER A 336 3.78 19.47 6.36
CA SER A 336 5.09 19.69 7.00
C SER A 336 5.61 21.09 6.70
N VAL A 337 5.61 21.47 5.41
CA VAL A 337 6.01 22.79 4.90
C VAL A 337 4.83 23.47 4.21
N GLY A 338 4.48 24.69 4.66
CA GLY A 338 3.39 25.50 4.11
C GLY A 338 2.04 25.24 4.76
N SER A 339 1.19 26.27 4.80
CA SER A 339 -0.10 26.25 5.50
C SER A 339 -1.07 25.18 4.97
N ILE A 340 -2.06 24.82 5.78
CA ILE A 340 -3.18 23.95 5.37
C ILE A 340 -4.18 24.82 4.60
N THR A 341 -3.98 24.94 3.29
CA THR A 341 -4.86 25.68 2.36
C THR A 341 -5.04 24.91 1.06
N GLU A 342 -6.01 25.32 0.26
CA GLU A 342 -6.25 24.77 -1.07
C GLU A 342 -5.07 25.01 -2.03
N ASP A 343 -4.44 26.19 -1.97
CA ASP A 343 -3.28 26.56 -2.80
C ASP A 343 -2.07 25.63 -2.57
N ASN A 344 -1.91 25.18 -1.32
CA ASN A 344 -0.83 24.28 -0.90
C ASN A 344 -1.22 22.80 -1.00
N CYS A 345 -2.48 22.48 -1.32
CA CYS A 345 -2.93 21.12 -1.56
C CYS A 345 -2.35 20.63 -2.90
N HIS A 346 -1.80 19.42 -2.93
CA HIS A 346 -1.28 18.84 -4.15
C HIS A 346 -2.44 18.31 -5.03
N PRO A 347 -2.28 18.21 -6.36
CA PRO A 347 -1.08 18.51 -7.16
C PRO A 347 -0.74 20.00 -7.31
N ILE A 348 0.55 20.31 -7.53
CA ILE A 348 1.06 21.68 -7.73
C ILE A 348 1.67 21.80 -9.13
N ASN A 349 1.43 22.92 -9.83
CA ASN A 349 1.93 23.13 -11.19
C ASN A 349 3.13 24.09 -11.29
N ASN A 350 3.69 24.25 -12.49
CA ASN A 350 4.75 25.22 -12.83
C ASN A 350 4.23 26.65 -13.10
N ASN A 351 3.08 27.08 -12.58
CA ASN A 351 2.62 28.46 -12.80
C ASN A 351 3.46 29.50 -12.03
N THR A 352 3.62 30.71 -12.56
CA THR A 352 4.21 31.86 -11.85
C THR A 352 3.42 33.12 -12.19
N LEU A 353 3.52 34.17 -11.37
CA LEU A 353 2.79 35.44 -11.58
C LEU A 353 3.10 36.10 -12.94
N ASN A 354 4.29 35.82 -13.47
CA ASN A 354 4.77 36.36 -14.73
C ASN A 354 4.88 35.29 -15.83
N LYS A 355 4.20 34.14 -15.67
CA LYS A 355 4.20 33.09 -16.68
C LYS A 355 3.43 33.56 -17.92
N GLY A 356 4.12 33.56 -19.06
CA GLY A 356 3.53 33.66 -20.39
C GLY A 356 3.88 32.43 -21.24
N ILE A 357 3.75 32.56 -22.55
CA ILE A 357 4.23 31.54 -23.50
C ILE A 357 5.76 31.41 -23.33
N ARG A 358 6.23 30.17 -23.14
CA ARG A 358 7.65 29.87 -22.99
C ARG A 358 8.17 29.12 -24.19
N ARG A 359 9.47 29.21 -24.42
CA ARG A 359 10.18 28.42 -25.42
C ARG A 359 10.91 27.27 -24.75
N TYR A 360 10.58 26.05 -25.14
CA TYR A 360 11.27 24.83 -24.77
C TYR A 360 11.98 24.28 -26.01
N PRO A 361 13.31 24.35 -26.14
CA PRO A 361 14.00 23.97 -27.37
C PRO A 361 13.64 22.57 -27.92
N ALA A 362 13.35 21.61 -27.03
CA ALA A 362 12.93 20.25 -27.42
C ALA A 362 11.44 20.13 -27.82
N TYR A 363 10.58 21.09 -27.48
CA TYR A 363 9.12 21.00 -27.66
C TYR A 363 8.47 22.18 -28.40
N GLY A 364 9.21 23.25 -28.68
CA GLY A 364 8.72 24.47 -29.31
C GLY A 364 8.26 25.54 -28.32
N GLU A 365 7.50 26.52 -28.81
CA GLU A 365 6.86 27.54 -27.98
C GLU A 365 5.49 27.05 -27.50
N GLY A 366 5.18 27.27 -26.22
CA GLY A 366 3.90 26.86 -25.64
C GLY A 366 3.79 27.12 -24.14
N ASP A 367 2.69 26.65 -23.58
CA ASP A 367 2.27 26.82 -22.19
C ASP A 367 2.41 25.53 -21.37
N GLY A 368 3.35 24.65 -21.77
CA GLY A 368 3.60 23.34 -21.19
C GLY A 368 3.41 23.30 -19.67
N THR A 369 2.50 22.43 -19.23
CA THR A 369 2.14 22.27 -17.82
C THR A 369 2.90 21.10 -17.24
N ILE A 370 3.41 21.28 -16.03
CA ILE A 370 4.09 20.26 -15.25
C ILE A 370 3.37 20.22 -13.92
N SER A 371 2.76 19.08 -13.60
CA SER A 371 2.00 18.89 -12.36
C SER A 371 2.68 17.83 -11.52
N VAL A 372 2.87 18.12 -10.24
CA VAL A 372 3.60 17.25 -9.32
C VAL A 372 2.84 17.00 -8.03
N VAL A 373 3.11 15.86 -7.42
CA VAL A 373 2.80 15.57 -6.02
C VAL A 373 4.08 15.14 -5.32
N LEU A 374 4.20 15.47 -4.03
CA LEU A 374 5.33 15.14 -3.19
C LEU A 374 4.87 14.44 -1.91
N ASN A 375 5.55 13.35 -1.57
CA ASN A 375 5.66 12.84 -0.20
C ASN A 375 7.09 13.04 0.29
N GLY A 376 7.25 13.54 1.51
CA GLY A 376 8.54 13.98 2.04
C GLY A 376 8.71 15.49 1.92
N ASP A 377 9.95 15.95 2.10
CA ASP A 377 10.30 17.37 2.16
C ASP A 377 11.51 17.63 1.24
N ILE A 378 11.54 18.80 0.61
CA ILE A 378 12.71 19.33 -0.11
C ILE A 378 13.45 20.29 0.82
N ASP A 379 14.51 19.84 1.48
CA ASP A 379 15.14 20.58 2.58
C ASP A 379 15.73 21.93 2.13
N ASN A 380 16.24 22.01 0.90
CA ASN A 380 16.86 23.20 0.34
C ASN A 380 15.88 24.11 -0.45
N TYR A 381 14.56 23.92 -0.32
CA TYR A 381 13.55 24.66 -1.08
C TYR A 381 13.65 26.20 -0.93
N GLN A 382 14.04 26.70 0.26
CA GLN A 382 14.15 28.14 0.49
C GLN A 382 15.25 28.79 -0.36
N LEU A 383 16.37 28.09 -0.54
CA LEU A 383 17.47 28.55 -1.39
C LEU A 383 17.00 28.62 -2.84
N LEU A 384 16.37 27.53 -3.32
CA LEU A 384 15.87 27.43 -4.70
C LEU A 384 14.77 28.47 -4.97
N ARG A 385 13.84 28.69 -4.03
CA ARG A 385 12.80 29.73 -4.12
C ARG A 385 13.41 31.11 -4.34
N ARG A 386 14.41 31.50 -3.54
CA ARG A 386 15.09 32.79 -3.68
C ARG A 386 15.79 32.94 -5.04
N GLN A 387 16.34 31.85 -5.59
CA GLN A 387 16.95 31.88 -6.93
C GLN A 387 15.90 32.16 -8.02
N PHE A 388 14.71 31.54 -7.94
CA PHE A 388 13.61 31.81 -8.87
C PHE A 388 13.10 33.25 -8.75
N GLU A 389 12.84 33.72 -7.53
CA GLU A 389 12.37 35.09 -7.29
C GLU A 389 13.38 36.14 -7.77
N ALA A 390 14.69 35.91 -7.57
CA ALA A 390 15.77 36.74 -8.11
C ALA A 390 15.83 36.69 -9.66
N GLY A 391 15.52 35.53 -10.24
CA GLY A 391 15.33 35.33 -11.68
C GLY A 391 14.03 35.90 -12.26
N ARG A 392 13.25 36.62 -11.43
CA ARG A 392 11.93 37.18 -11.74
C ARG A 392 10.82 36.15 -11.93
N GLU A 393 11.04 34.88 -11.59
CA GLU A 393 9.99 33.86 -11.55
C GLU A 393 9.25 33.95 -10.22
N LEU A 394 8.23 34.81 -10.16
CA LEU A 394 7.57 35.17 -8.91
C LEU A 394 6.46 34.16 -8.56
N ILE A 395 6.55 33.57 -7.38
CA ILE A 395 5.55 32.67 -6.82
C ILE A 395 4.53 33.48 -6.02
N VAL A 396 3.24 33.17 -6.17
CA VAL A 396 2.18 33.82 -5.39
C VAL A 396 2.40 33.60 -3.88
N PRO A 397 2.18 34.61 -3.02
CA PRO A 397 2.41 34.50 -1.57
C PRO A 397 1.65 33.37 -0.88
N GLU A 398 0.47 33.02 -1.38
CA GLU A 398 -0.42 31.98 -0.85
C GLU A 398 0.17 30.57 -1.00
N VAL A 399 1.00 30.36 -2.03
CA VAL A 399 1.71 29.11 -2.28
C VAL A 399 3.02 29.11 -1.49
N THR A 400 2.99 28.41 -0.37
CA THR A 400 4.07 28.33 0.63
C THR A 400 4.70 26.93 0.73
N THR A 401 4.10 25.93 0.08
CA THR A 401 4.64 24.56 0.00
C THR A 401 5.97 24.51 -0.75
N ASP A 402 6.90 23.69 -0.26
CA ASP A 402 8.18 23.37 -0.88
C ASP A 402 8.01 22.68 -2.25
N THR A 403 6.91 21.93 -2.40
CA THR A 403 6.54 21.20 -3.62
C THR A 403 6.49 22.10 -4.86
N LYS A 404 6.22 23.41 -4.69
CA LYS A 404 6.21 24.38 -5.78
C LYS A 404 7.55 24.50 -6.52
N ILE A 405 8.65 24.21 -5.85
CA ILE A 405 9.99 24.30 -6.43
C ILE A 405 10.24 23.20 -7.47
N ILE A 406 9.65 22.02 -7.28
CA ILE A 406 9.85 20.87 -8.16
C ILE A 406 9.50 21.17 -9.62
N PRO A 407 8.26 21.60 -9.97
CA PRO A 407 7.87 21.83 -11.36
C PRO A 407 8.62 23.03 -11.97
N LEU A 408 9.03 24.01 -11.16
CA LEU A 408 9.84 25.15 -11.63
C LEU A 408 11.29 24.74 -11.97
N GLN A 409 11.89 23.86 -11.16
CA GLN A 409 13.23 23.33 -11.44
C GLN A 409 13.26 22.47 -12.69
N ILE A 410 12.21 21.69 -12.93
CA ILE A 410 12.07 20.89 -14.15
C ILE A 410 11.93 21.83 -15.37
N GLU A 411 11.08 22.86 -15.26
CA GLU A 411 10.89 23.84 -16.33
C GLU A 411 12.17 24.63 -16.65
N LYS A 412 12.99 24.94 -15.65
CA LYS A 412 14.32 25.55 -15.84
C LYS A 412 15.17 24.72 -16.80
N TYR A 413 15.31 23.41 -16.56
CA TYR A 413 16.12 22.55 -17.43
C TYR A 413 15.52 22.32 -18.82
N LEU A 414 14.18 22.34 -18.94
CA LEU A 414 13.51 22.33 -20.25
C LEU A 414 13.88 23.57 -21.07
N ARG A 415 13.94 24.75 -20.43
CA ARG A 415 14.34 26.01 -21.08
C ARG A 415 15.82 26.04 -21.47
N GLU A 416 16.66 25.31 -20.76
CA GLU A 416 18.07 25.08 -21.10
C GLU A 416 18.26 24.13 -22.30
N GLY A 417 17.17 23.52 -22.79
CA GLY A 417 17.16 22.72 -24.02
C GLY A 417 17.18 21.21 -23.84
N ASN A 418 17.02 20.73 -22.61
CA ASN A 418 16.87 19.31 -22.33
C ASN A 418 15.45 18.83 -22.69
N ASP A 419 15.30 17.54 -22.96
CA ASP A 419 13.98 16.90 -23.01
C ASP A 419 13.39 16.74 -21.60
N LEU A 420 12.13 16.33 -21.48
CA LEU A 420 11.43 16.21 -20.20
C LEU A 420 12.04 15.13 -19.30
N THR A 421 12.57 14.05 -19.88
CA THR A 421 13.22 12.97 -19.12
C THR A 421 14.49 13.48 -18.45
N GLU A 422 15.35 14.14 -19.21
CA GLU A 422 16.62 14.69 -18.70
C GLU A 422 16.37 15.90 -17.78
N SER A 423 15.37 16.73 -18.08
CA SER A 423 14.98 17.85 -17.22
C SER A 423 14.49 17.38 -15.86
N PHE A 424 13.67 16.32 -15.83
CA PHE A 424 13.24 15.69 -14.59
C PHE A 424 14.42 15.12 -13.81
N ARG A 425 15.32 14.38 -14.49
CA ARG A 425 16.53 13.81 -13.86
C ARG A 425 17.41 14.88 -13.23
N ARG A 426 17.69 15.96 -13.95
CA ARG A 426 18.53 17.07 -13.44
C ARG A 426 17.86 17.79 -12.28
N ALA A 427 16.56 18.04 -12.36
CA ALA A 427 15.83 18.69 -11.28
C ALA A 427 15.91 17.90 -9.97
N VAL A 428 15.71 16.58 -10.01
CA VAL A 428 15.79 15.76 -8.79
C VAL A 428 17.20 15.65 -8.20
N CYS A 429 18.25 15.88 -9.01
CA CYS A 429 19.63 15.99 -8.51
C CYS A 429 19.85 17.26 -7.67
N ASP A 430 19.06 18.31 -7.85
CA ASP A 430 19.21 19.57 -7.11
C ASP A 430 18.53 19.53 -5.73
N PHE A 431 17.75 18.50 -5.44
CA PHE A 431 16.97 18.41 -4.21
C PHE A 431 17.72 17.70 -3.09
N GLU A 432 17.74 18.35 -1.92
CA GLU A 432 18.20 17.79 -0.66
C GLU A 432 17.02 17.23 0.15
N GLY A 433 17.28 16.23 0.98
CA GLY A 433 16.27 15.57 1.81
C GLY A 433 15.76 14.25 1.22
N SER A 434 14.72 13.70 1.87
CA SER A 434 14.06 12.46 1.45
C SER A 434 12.71 12.75 0.82
N HIS A 435 12.52 12.29 -0.40
CA HIS A 435 11.36 12.62 -1.20
C HIS A 435 10.91 11.45 -2.10
N ALA A 436 9.61 11.38 -2.30
CA ALA A 436 8.93 10.58 -3.32
C ALA A 436 8.08 11.53 -4.17
N ILE A 437 8.43 11.66 -5.45
CA ILE A 437 7.82 12.61 -6.39
C ILE A 437 7.11 11.82 -7.47
N ALA A 438 5.87 12.21 -7.80
CA ALA A 438 5.20 11.79 -9.02
C ALA A 438 4.82 13.01 -9.86
N MET A 439 5.10 12.96 -11.16
CA MET A 439 4.89 14.06 -12.09
C MET A 439 4.16 13.60 -13.36
N THR A 440 3.24 14.44 -13.82
CA THR A 440 2.63 14.40 -15.15
C THR A 440 2.90 15.71 -15.91
N SER A 441 2.83 15.69 -17.24
CA SER A 441 3.00 16.90 -18.04
C SER A 441 2.20 16.87 -19.34
N SER A 442 1.68 18.01 -19.78
CA SER A 442 1.08 18.16 -21.11
C SER A 442 2.09 18.04 -22.26
N LEU A 443 3.40 18.12 -21.96
CA LEU A 443 4.46 17.95 -22.95
C LEU A 443 4.65 16.48 -23.37
N GLU A 444 4.43 15.53 -22.46
CA GLU A 444 4.50 14.09 -22.72
C GLU A 444 3.33 13.37 -21.99
N PRO A 445 2.09 13.55 -22.47
CA PRO A 445 0.88 13.17 -21.71
C PRO A 445 0.68 11.66 -21.55
N SER A 446 1.42 10.82 -22.29
CA SER A 446 1.40 9.36 -22.14
C SER A 446 2.25 8.86 -20.98
N ARG A 447 3.09 9.73 -20.38
CA ARG A 447 4.12 9.35 -19.41
C ARG A 447 3.84 9.85 -18.01
N ILE A 448 4.20 9.01 -17.04
CA ILE A 448 4.28 9.35 -15.62
C ILE A 448 5.72 9.18 -15.17
N PHE A 449 6.23 10.18 -14.46
CA PHE A 449 7.61 10.19 -13.95
C PHE A 449 7.57 10.07 -12.44
N LEU A 450 8.31 9.10 -11.91
CA LEU A 450 8.43 8.80 -10.49
C LEU A 450 9.89 8.97 -10.08
N ALA A 451 10.13 9.61 -8.94
CA ALA A 451 11.46 9.71 -8.35
C ALA A 451 11.42 9.41 -6.85
N LEU A 452 12.42 8.68 -6.36
CA LEU A 452 12.55 8.33 -4.95
C LEU A 452 14.00 8.49 -4.50
N LYS A 453 14.22 9.23 -3.41
CA LYS A 453 15.51 9.34 -2.71
C LYS A 453 15.35 9.30 -1.20
N GLY A 454 16.27 8.60 -0.54
CA GLY A 454 16.29 8.43 0.92
C GLY A 454 15.34 7.35 1.43
N SER A 455 15.29 7.21 2.76
CA SER A 455 14.64 6.10 3.47
C SER A 455 13.30 6.44 4.10
N GLY A 456 12.90 7.72 4.09
CA GLY A 456 11.69 8.19 4.76
C GLY A 456 10.42 7.99 3.94
N GLN A 457 10.55 7.72 2.64
CA GLN A 457 9.45 7.62 1.70
C GLN A 457 9.56 6.33 0.88
N THR A 458 8.44 5.91 0.29
CA THR A 458 8.37 4.71 -0.55
C THR A 458 7.54 4.96 -1.79
N ILE A 459 7.86 4.27 -2.88
CA ILE A 459 7.02 4.16 -4.07
C ILE A 459 7.01 2.70 -4.50
N TYR A 460 5.80 2.19 -4.71
CA TYR A 460 5.53 0.88 -5.28
C TYR A 460 4.90 1.08 -6.66
N VAL A 461 5.35 0.29 -7.65
CA VAL A 461 4.75 0.25 -8.99
C VAL A 461 4.07 -1.10 -9.14
N GLY A 462 2.73 -1.08 -9.11
CA GLY A 462 1.86 -2.20 -9.38
C GLY A 462 1.81 -2.54 -10.86
N LEU A 463 1.88 -3.84 -11.15
CA LEU A 463 1.83 -4.43 -12.48
C LEU A 463 0.46 -5.09 -12.66
N ALA A 464 -0.44 -4.43 -13.36
CA ALA A 464 -1.69 -5.04 -13.81
C ALA A 464 -1.58 -5.43 -15.30
N PRO A 465 -2.37 -6.40 -15.80
CA PRO A 465 -2.25 -6.86 -17.18
C PRO A 465 -2.45 -5.78 -18.25
N ASP A 466 -3.21 -4.73 -17.95
CA ASP A 466 -3.63 -3.70 -18.91
C ASP A 466 -3.24 -2.26 -18.50
N ARG A 467 -2.53 -2.08 -17.36
CA ARG A 467 -2.11 -0.77 -16.86
C ARG A 467 -1.00 -0.88 -15.82
N TYR A 468 -0.33 0.24 -15.56
CA TYR A 468 0.45 0.42 -14.34
C TYR A 468 -0.36 1.19 -13.30
N VAL A 469 -0.14 0.85 -12.04
CA VAL A 469 -0.62 1.63 -10.90
C VAL A 469 0.60 1.96 -10.04
N PHE A 470 0.63 3.10 -9.38
CA PHE A 470 1.69 3.41 -8.42
C PHE A 470 1.10 4.05 -7.18
N SER A 471 1.76 3.84 -6.05
CA SER A 471 1.33 4.35 -4.75
C SER A 471 2.51 4.40 -3.81
N SER A 472 2.46 5.30 -2.82
CA SER A 472 3.44 5.30 -1.74
C SER A 472 3.28 4.15 -0.75
N GLU A 473 2.14 3.48 -0.78
CA GLU A 473 1.80 2.34 0.09
C GLU A 473 1.07 1.24 -0.70
N LEU A 474 1.28 -0.02 -0.35
CA LEU A 474 0.66 -1.18 -1.01
C LEU A 474 -0.88 -1.11 -1.01
N TYR A 475 -1.49 -0.48 -0.01
CA TYR A 475 -2.94 -0.29 0.10
C TYR A 475 -3.56 0.42 -1.12
N GLY A 476 -2.79 1.28 -1.78
CA GLY A 476 -3.21 1.96 -3.01
C GLY A 476 -3.07 1.13 -4.29
N LEU A 477 -2.56 -0.11 -4.19
CA LEU A 477 -2.36 -1.02 -5.33
C LEU A 477 -3.29 -2.23 -5.27
N VAL A 478 -3.48 -2.80 -4.07
CA VAL A 478 -4.05 -4.15 -3.87
C VAL A 478 -5.51 -4.33 -4.30
N GLU A 479 -6.27 -3.24 -4.50
CA GLU A 479 -7.59 -3.33 -5.14
C GLU A 479 -7.48 -3.71 -6.63
N GLU A 480 -6.44 -3.30 -7.34
CA GLU A 480 -6.27 -3.57 -8.78
C GLU A 480 -5.24 -4.69 -9.05
N THR A 481 -4.13 -4.74 -8.31
CA THR A 481 -3.11 -5.79 -8.49
C THR A 481 -2.32 -6.08 -7.21
N SER A 482 -1.96 -7.35 -7.01
CA SER A 482 -1.04 -7.80 -5.98
C SER A 482 0.43 -7.81 -6.45
N ALA A 483 0.69 -7.79 -7.76
CA ALA A 483 2.04 -7.84 -8.31
C ALA A 483 2.64 -6.44 -8.35
N PHE A 484 3.84 -6.25 -7.80
CA PHE A 484 4.50 -4.95 -7.78
C PHE A 484 6.03 -5.04 -7.81
N ILE A 485 6.67 -3.94 -8.18
CA ILE A 485 8.09 -3.67 -7.89
C ILE A 485 8.18 -2.55 -6.85
N LYS A 486 9.18 -2.63 -5.98
CA LYS A 486 9.45 -1.62 -4.95
C LYS A 486 10.67 -0.79 -5.37
N MET A 487 10.52 0.53 -5.44
CA MET A 487 11.67 1.43 -5.63
C MET A 487 12.51 1.48 -4.36
N ASP A 488 13.83 1.63 -4.51
CA ASP A 488 14.79 1.71 -3.40
C ASP A 488 15.56 3.04 -3.47
N GLY A 489 15.12 4.01 -2.66
CA GLY A 489 15.71 5.35 -2.60
C GLY A 489 17.06 5.41 -1.90
N GLU A 490 17.48 4.35 -1.21
CA GLU A 490 18.77 4.27 -0.50
C GLU A 490 19.83 3.52 -1.32
N LYS A 491 19.42 2.67 -2.27
CA LYS A 491 20.35 1.90 -3.09
C LYS A 491 21.23 2.84 -3.92
N PRO A 492 22.55 2.87 -3.67
CA PRO A 492 23.45 3.71 -4.43
C PRO A 492 23.66 3.15 -5.83
N SER A 493 23.88 4.03 -6.80
CA SER A 493 24.26 3.64 -8.16
C SER A 493 25.71 3.16 -8.24
N ILE A 494 26.56 3.62 -7.30
CA ILE A 494 27.95 3.19 -7.12
C ILE A 494 28.06 2.53 -5.73
N PRO A 495 28.47 1.25 -5.63
CA PRO A 495 28.60 0.58 -4.34
C PRO A 495 29.50 1.35 -3.36
N GLY A 496 28.97 1.67 -2.17
CA GLY A 496 29.70 2.40 -1.13
C GLY A 496 29.57 3.93 -1.18
N ASP A 497 28.97 4.49 -2.24
CA ASP A 497 28.73 5.94 -2.36
C ASP A 497 27.23 6.24 -2.17
N SER A 498 26.82 6.50 -0.93
CA SER A 498 25.42 6.79 -0.58
C SER A 498 24.85 8.03 -1.26
N GLU A 499 25.69 8.99 -1.64
CA GLU A 499 25.25 10.21 -2.33
C GLU A 499 24.81 9.92 -3.77
N SER A 500 25.30 8.82 -4.35
CA SER A 500 24.91 8.33 -5.67
C SER A 500 23.55 7.61 -5.70
N ALA A 501 22.82 7.60 -4.58
CA ALA A 501 21.48 7.01 -4.45
C ALA A 501 20.39 7.90 -5.07
N GLY A 502 19.22 7.29 -5.25
CA GLY A 502 18.06 7.92 -5.88
C GLY A 502 17.71 7.20 -7.19
N GLN A 503 16.43 6.88 -7.35
CA GLN A 503 15.92 6.13 -8.49
C GLN A 503 14.81 6.91 -9.20
N ILE A 504 14.79 6.81 -10.52
CA ILE A 504 13.75 7.33 -11.40
C ILE A 504 13.12 6.17 -12.15
N VAL A 505 11.79 6.18 -12.19
CA VAL A 505 10.97 5.25 -12.97
C VAL A 505 10.03 6.05 -13.86
N ILE A 506 9.97 5.70 -15.15
CA ILE A 506 9.07 6.31 -16.12
C ILE A 506 8.14 5.23 -16.66
N LEU A 507 6.85 5.47 -16.54
CA LEU A 507 5.78 4.60 -17.01
C LEU A 507 5.17 5.24 -18.25
N ASP A 508 5.05 4.50 -19.36
CA ASP A 508 4.52 5.02 -20.62
C ASP A 508 3.32 4.18 -21.08
N GLN A 509 2.19 4.84 -21.34
CA GLN A 509 0.99 4.19 -21.88
C GLN A 509 1.18 3.64 -23.29
N ASN A 510 2.20 4.10 -24.03
CA ASN A 510 2.57 3.53 -25.32
C ASN A 510 3.37 2.22 -25.20
N SER A 511 3.79 1.83 -23.99
CA SER A 511 4.53 0.60 -23.80
C SER A 511 3.63 -0.63 -23.85
N GLY A 512 4.23 -1.81 -24.11
CA GLY A 512 3.50 -3.09 -24.08
C GLY A 512 3.12 -3.59 -22.68
N GLY A 513 3.33 -2.79 -21.62
CA GLY A 513 3.13 -3.20 -20.24
C GLY A 513 4.25 -4.08 -19.66
N GLY A 514 4.05 -4.58 -18.44
CA GLY A 514 5.00 -5.45 -17.73
C GLY A 514 6.34 -4.78 -17.42
N LEU A 515 7.38 -5.54 -17.06
CA LEU A 515 8.70 -4.97 -16.80
C LEU A 515 9.37 -4.30 -18.02
N PRO A 516 9.30 -4.85 -19.25
CA PRO A 516 9.96 -4.25 -20.41
C PRO A 516 9.44 -2.87 -20.79
N GLY A 517 8.19 -2.54 -20.42
CA GLY A 517 7.61 -1.22 -20.64
C GLY A 517 8.07 -0.15 -19.65
N ILE A 518 8.81 -0.52 -18.61
CA ILE A 518 9.30 0.39 -17.57
C ILE A 518 10.71 0.87 -17.93
N LYS A 519 10.87 2.20 -18.06
CA LYS A 519 12.19 2.81 -18.16
C LYS A 519 12.66 3.22 -16.77
N SER A 520 13.89 2.88 -16.40
CA SER A 520 14.42 3.22 -15.07
C SER A 520 15.90 3.51 -15.08
N PHE A 521 16.31 4.44 -14.22
CA PHE A 521 17.70 4.85 -14.06
C PHE A 521 17.90 5.50 -12.69
N TYR A 522 19.15 5.54 -12.24
CA TYR A 522 19.54 6.27 -11.05
C TYR A 522 19.60 7.78 -11.32
N TYR A 523 19.62 8.60 -10.27
CA TYR A 523 19.80 10.06 -10.42
C TYR A 523 21.09 10.40 -11.17
N SER A 524 22.14 9.59 -11.03
CA SER A 524 23.41 9.68 -11.79
C SER A 524 23.26 9.46 -13.31
N GLY A 525 22.11 8.97 -13.78
CA GLY A 525 21.85 8.61 -15.17
C GLY A 525 22.20 7.17 -15.53
N LEU A 526 22.78 6.40 -14.59
CA LEU A 526 23.08 4.98 -14.81
C LEU A 526 21.77 4.17 -14.97
N PRO A 527 21.66 3.26 -15.95
CA PRO A 527 20.47 2.44 -16.14
C PRO A 527 20.17 1.55 -14.92
N LEU A 528 18.89 1.43 -14.57
CA LEU A 528 18.38 0.49 -13.57
C LEU A 528 17.54 -0.56 -14.30
N VAL A 529 17.90 -1.84 -14.18
CA VAL A 529 17.24 -2.94 -14.88
C VAL A 529 16.45 -3.80 -13.90
N TRP A 530 15.15 -3.90 -14.13
CA TRP A 530 14.25 -4.80 -13.41
C TRP A 530 14.27 -6.20 -14.01
N ARG A 531 14.17 -7.21 -13.15
CA ARG A 531 14.12 -8.63 -13.48
C ARG A 531 12.84 -9.23 -12.92
N THR A 532 12.43 -10.39 -13.44
CA THR A 532 11.26 -11.11 -12.92
C THR A 532 11.37 -11.41 -11.42
N ALA A 533 12.59 -11.61 -10.91
CA ALA A 533 12.85 -11.81 -9.49
C ALA A 533 12.61 -10.57 -8.61
N ASP A 534 12.54 -9.37 -9.19
CA ASP A 534 12.24 -8.14 -8.48
C ASP A 534 10.71 -7.93 -8.30
N ILE A 535 9.89 -8.71 -9.00
CA ILE A 535 8.43 -8.70 -8.85
C ILE A 535 8.08 -9.38 -7.53
N GLN A 536 7.41 -8.64 -6.67
CA GLN A 536 6.88 -9.11 -5.40
C GLN A 536 5.36 -9.28 -5.50
N GLN A 537 4.80 -10.15 -4.64
CA GLN A 537 3.36 -10.35 -4.49
C GLN A 537 2.92 -9.82 -3.14
N ALA A 538 1.94 -8.92 -3.12
CA ALA A 538 1.41 -8.36 -1.88
C ALA A 538 0.76 -9.45 -1.03
N GLU A 539 1.21 -9.59 0.22
CA GLU A 539 0.65 -10.53 1.21
C GLU A 539 -0.56 -9.94 1.98
N MET A 540 -1.16 -8.87 1.47
CA MET A 540 -2.29 -8.17 2.07
C MET A 540 -3.35 -7.85 1.01
N THR A 541 -4.60 -7.74 1.44
CA THR A 541 -5.73 -7.39 0.58
C THR A 541 -6.49 -6.19 1.12
N THR A 542 -7.45 -5.66 0.36
CA THR A 542 -8.32 -4.57 0.82
C THR A 542 -9.16 -4.96 2.05
N ARG A 543 -9.37 -6.26 2.29
CA ARG A 543 -10.06 -6.82 3.47
C ARG A 543 -9.31 -6.52 4.77
N ASP A 544 -7.98 -6.58 4.72
CA ASP A 544 -7.13 -6.47 5.90
C ASP A 544 -7.10 -5.05 6.49
N ILE A 545 -7.48 -4.06 5.68
CA ILE A 545 -7.48 -2.62 6.01
C ILE A 545 -8.88 -2.00 6.02
N ASP A 546 -9.93 -2.83 6.01
CA ASP A 546 -11.30 -2.35 6.10
C ASP A 546 -11.59 -1.75 7.48
N ARG A 547 -12.29 -0.61 7.50
CA ARG A 547 -12.76 0.05 8.72
C ARG A 547 -14.09 -0.52 9.19
N GLY A 548 -14.86 -1.15 8.30
CA GLY A 548 -16.22 -1.60 8.58
C GLY A 548 -17.13 -0.46 9.03
N ALA A 549 -18.07 -0.76 9.91
CA ALA A 549 -19.05 0.21 10.42
C ALA A 549 -18.49 1.18 11.49
N TYR A 550 -17.21 1.07 11.85
CA TYR A 550 -16.65 1.89 12.93
C TYR A 550 -16.42 3.34 12.48
N PRO A 551 -16.69 4.34 13.33
CA PRO A 551 -16.46 5.75 12.98
C PRO A 551 -14.98 6.08 12.75
N HIS A 552 -14.06 5.34 13.37
CA HIS A 552 -12.62 5.48 13.18
C HIS A 552 -11.88 4.17 13.52
N PHE A 553 -10.73 3.94 12.87
CA PHE A 553 -9.90 2.75 13.10
C PHE A 553 -9.52 2.56 14.57
N PHE A 554 -9.26 3.64 15.31
CA PHE A 554 -8.88 3.54 16.72
C PHE A 554 -9.93 2.81 17.59
N LEU A 555 -11.23 3.01 17.35
CA LEU A 555 -12.27 2.32 18.12
C LEU A 555 -12.41 0.86 17.68
N LYS A 556 -12.31 0.61 16.36
CA LYS A 556 -12.27 -0.75 15.80
C LYS A 556 -11.16 -1.56 16.45
N GLU A 557 -9.95 -1.03 16.46
CA GLU A 557 -8.76 -1.76 16.87
C GLU A 557 -8.67 -1.96 18.40
N ILE A 558 -9.19 -1.03 19.21
CA ILE A 558 -9.42 -1.29 20.65
C ILE A 558 -10.38 -2.46 20.83
N SER A 559 -11.47 -2.47 20.06
CA SER A 559 -12.53 -3.48 20.17
C SER A 559 -12.07 -4.85 19.67
N GLU A 560 -11.15 -4.89 18.70
CA GLU A 560 -10.54 -6.11 18.14
C GLU A 560 -9.34 -6.62 18.95
N SER A 561 -8.82 -5.85 19.91
CA SER A 561 -7.59 -6.18 20.64
C SER A 561 -7.61 -7.57 21.30
N ALA A 562 -8.74 -8.00 21.85
CA ALA A 562 -8.86 -9.34 22.44
C ALA A 562 -8.73 -10.45 21.39
N LEU A 563 -9.33 -10.25 20.21
CA LEU A 563 -9.25 -11.18 19.09
C LEU A 563 -7.83 -11.25 18.51
N SER A 564 -7.15 -10.10 18.37
CA SER A 564 -5.75 -10.05 17.91
C SER A 564 -4.80 -10.79 18.85
N VAL A 565 -5.00 -10.66 20.16
CA VAL A 565 -4.22 -11.43 21.15
C VAL A 565 -4.51 -12.93 21.01
N HIS A 566 -5.78 -13.32 20.87
CA HIS A 566 -6.14 -14.73 20.66
C HIS A 566 -5.47 -15.31 19.40
N LYS A 567 -5.53 -14.60 18.27
CA LYS A 567 -4.86 -15.00 17.03
C LYS A 567 -3.34 -15.11 17.17
N THR A 568 -2.72 -14.26 18.00
CA THR A 568 -1.28 -14.30 18.24
C THR A 568 -0.85 -15.56 19.01
N ILE A 569 -1.72 -16.08 19.88
CA ILE A 569 -1.49 -17.31 20.65
C ILE A 569 -1.73 -18.56 19.79
N LEU A 570 -2.75 -18.51 18.95
CA LEU A 570 -3.24 -19.67 18.19
C LEU A 570 -2.13 -20.33 17.36
N GLY A 571 -1.99 -21.65 17.51
CA GLY A 571 -1.05 -22.47 16.73
C GLY A 571 0.42 -22.33 17.12
N LYS A 572 0.78 -21.54 18.14
CA LYS A 572 2.19 -21.32 18.54
C LYS A 572 2.75 -22.40 19.47
N TYR A 573 1.90 -23.21 20.09
CA TYR A 573 2.30 -24.33 20.93
C TYR A 573 1.17 -25.35 21.10
N GLN A 574 1.51 -26.51 21.65
CA GLN A 574 0.58 -27.53 22.09
C GLN A 574 0.96 -27.98 23.50
N ILE A 575 -0.03 -28.06 24.39
CA ILE A 575 0.11 -28.65 25.73
C ILE A 575 -0.39 -30.09 25.66
N ILE A 576 0.53 -31.05 25.82
CA ILE A 576 0.25 -32.48 25.77
C ILE A 576 0.17 -32.99 27.21
N LYS A 577 -0.94 -33.65 27.55
CA LYS A 577 -1.08 -34.33 28.84
C LYS A 577 -0.62 -35.78 28.70
N GLU A 578 0.44 -36.14 29.41
CA GLU A 578 0.93 -37.52 29.47
C GLU A 578 0.03 -38.40 30.34
N LYS A 579 0.17 -39.72 30.20
CA LYS A 579 -0.63 -40.71 30.94
C LYS A 579 -0.42 -40.64 32.46
N ASP A 580 0.72 -40.12 32.92
CA ASP A 580 1.05 -39.92 34.34
C ASP A 580 0.54 -38.58 34.91
N GLY A 581 -0.15 -37.77 34.08
CA GLY A 581 -0.69 -36.46 34.45
C GLY A 581 0.28 -35.30 34.29
N LYS A 582 1.53 -35.53 33.87
CA LYS A 582 2.47 -34.45 33.56
C LYS A 582 2.08 -33.74 32.27
N LYS A 583 2.43 -32.46 32.20
CA LYS A 583 2.21 -31.62 31.01
C LYS A 583 3.54 -31.46 30.29
N GLN A 584 3.56 -31.84 29.02
CA GLN A 584 4.65 -31.53 28.10
C GLN A 584 4.20 -30.36 27.21
N VAL A 585 5.13 -29.48 26.86
CA VAL A 585 4.85 -28.37 25.94
C VAL A 585 5.65 -28.58 24.67
N ARG A 586 4.99 -28.49 23.52
CA ARG A 586 5.65 -28.45 22.22
C ARG A 586 5.39 -27.10 21.58
N PHE A 587 6.43 -26.29 21.42
CA PHE A 587 6.31 -25.04 20.65
C PHE A 587 6.32 -25.32 19.15
N ASN A 588 5.61 -24.46 18.43
CA ASN A 588 5.59 -24.38 16.98
C ASN A 588 6.18 -23.02 16.56
N LEU A 589 7.46 -22.81 16.92
CA LEU A 589 8.25 -21.67 16.49
C LEU A 589 9.35 -22.19 15.55
N GLY A 590 9.05 -22.17 14.26
CA GLY A 590 9.93 -22.69 13.22
C GLY A 590 11.18 -21.83 12.97
N PRO A 591 12.05 -22.26 12.03
CA PRO A 591 13.27 -21.54 11.67
C PRO A 591 13.02 -20.16 11.04
N ASP A 592 11.80 -19.90 10.57
CA ASP A 592 11.31 -18.60 10.11
C ASP A 592 11.13 -17.59 11.27
N ILE A 593 10.79 -18.08 12.47
CA ILE A 593 10.64 -17.26 13.68
C ILE A 593 11.96 -17.22 14.47
N VAL A 594 12.52 -18.40 14.76
CA VAL A 594 13.79 -18.55 15.48
C VAL A 594 14.74 -19.38 14.63
N PRO A 595 15.63 -18.75 13.86
CA PRO A 595 16.55 -19.46 12.99
C PRO A 595 17.43 -20.44 13.75
N GLU A 596 17.72 -21.59 13.14
CA GLU A 596 18.51 -22.65 13.76
C GLU A 596 19.87 -22.14 14.28
N LYS A 597 20.51 -21.23 13.54
CA LYS A 597 21.76 -20.57 13.95
C LYS A 597 21.60 -19.82 15.29
N VAL A 598 20.51 -19.07 15.45
CA VAL A 598 20.23 -18.29 16.67
C VAL A 598 19.88 -19.24 17.82
N ARG A 599 19.07 -20.27 17.55
CA ARG A 599 18.70 -21.30 18.53
C ARG A 599 19.95 -22.02 19.08
N LEU A 600 20.86 -22.44 18.19
CA LEU A 600 22.11 -23.09 18.58
C LEU A 600 23.04 -22.15 19.35
N ALA A 601 23.15 -20.88 18.93
CA ALA A 601 23.98 -19.89 19.62
C ALA A 601 23.48 -19.59 21.05
N LEU A 602 22.15 -19.61 21.28
CA LEU A 602 21.57 -19.52 22.62
C LEU A 602 21.95 -20.74 23.48
N VAL A 603 21.73 -21.96 22.96
CA VAL A 603 22.01 -23.21 23.70
C VAL A 603 23.52 -23.40 23.98
N ARG A 604 24.39 -22.87 23.12
CA ARG A 604 25.85 -22.93 23.25
C ARG A 604 26.46 -21.80 24.10
N ASP A 605 25.65 -20.93 24.70
CA ASP A 605 26.12 -19.79 25.51
C ASP A 605 26.99 -18.78 24.70
N GLU A 606 26.76 -18.72 23.38
CA GLU A 606 27.39 -17.77 22.45
C GLU A 606 26.67 -16.41 22.48
N ILE A 607 25.33 -16.44 22.60
CA ILE A 607 24.53 -15.23 22.84
C ILE A 607 24.45 -14.99 24.36
N ARG A 608 25.10 -13.92 24.81
CA ARG A 608 25.18 -13.53 26.23
C ARG A 608 24.41 -12.26 26.54
N ARG A 609 23.88 -11.60 25.50
CA ARG A 609 23.13 -10.36 25.62
C ARG A 609 21.88 -10.41 24.75
N VAL A 610 20.74 -10.02 25.32
CA VAL A 610 19.50 -9.78 24.59
C VAL A 610 19.07 -8.33 24.80
N VAL A 611 18.89 -7.58 23.72
CA VAL A 611 18.42 -6.20 23.78
C VAL A 611 17.10 -6.08 23.03
N VAL A 612 16.03 -5.79 23.76
CA VAL A 612 14.71 -5.51 23.19
C VAL A 612 14.65 -4.03 22.85
N ILE A 613 14.27 -3.70 21.61
CA ILE A 613 14.18 -2.31 21.16
C ILE A 613 12.82 -1.97 20.58
N GLY A 614 12.45 -0.70 20.68
CA GLY A 614 11.26 -0.15 20.05
C GLY A 614 11.27 1.37 20.10
N HIS A 615 10.22 2.00 19.55
CA HIS A 615 10.02 3.44 19.65
C HIS A 615 8.57 3.73 20.08
N GLY A 616 8.35 4.75 20.92
CA GLY A 616 7.03 5.08 21.44
C GLY A 616 6.38 3.91 22.20
N THR A 617 5.13 3.58 21.86
CA THR A 617 4.37 2.47 22.47
C THR A 617 5.10 1.12 22.34
N ALA A 618 5.82 0.88 21.25
CA ALA A 618 6.59 -0.35 21.06
C ALA A 618 7.79 -0.45 22.02
N ALA A 619 8.37 0.68 22.46
CA ALA A 619 9.40 0.67 23.51
C ALA A 619 8.82 0.26 24.88
N VAL A 620 7.57 0.65 25.16
CA VAL A 620 6.84 0.23 26.36
C VAL A 620 6.55 -1.27 26.33
N ALA A 621 6.12 -1.80 25.17
CA ALA A 621 6.00 -3.24 24.97
C ALA A 621 7.38 -3.92 25.16
N GLY A 622 8.45 -3.32 24.65
CA GLY A 622 9.81 -3.80 24.80
C GLY A 622 10.25 -3.96 26.25
N SER A 623 9.90 -3.00 27.12
CA SER A 623 10.13 -3.13 28.57
C SER A 623 9.36 -4.31 29.16
N ALA A 624 8.08 -4.50 28.82
CA ALA A 624 7.30 -5.63 29.31
C ALA A 624 7.85 -6.99 28.84
N VAL A 625 8.35 -7.06 27.60
CA VAL A 625 9.00 -8.26 27.05
C VAL A 625 10.35 -8.52 27.73
N SER A 626 11.13 -7.47 27.98
CA SER A 626 12.39 -7.57 28.76
C SER A 626 12.14 -8.12 30.16
N ASP A 627 11.10 -7.65 30.86
CA ASP A 627 10.71 -8.17 32.18
C ASP A 627 10.33 -9.66 32.12
N ALA A 628 9.65 -10.10 31.05
CA ALA A 628 9.30 -11.50 30.84
C ALA A 628 10.55 -12.37 30.60
N LEU A 629 11.45 -11.92 29.73
CA LEU A 629 12.74 -12.58 29.49
C LEU A 629 13.54 -12.68 30.78
N GLU A 630 13.70 -11.60 31.55
CA GLU A 630 14.46 -11.60 32.81
C GLU A 630 13.87 -12.58 33.82
N ARG A 631 12.53 -12.66 33.89
CA ARG A 631 11.83 -13.58 34.78
C ARG A 631 12.05 -15.03 34.38
N TYR A 632 11.88 -15.37 33.11
CA TYR A 632 11.90 -16.76 32.63
C TYR A 632 13.32 -17.29 32.39
N LEU A 633 14.28 -16.41 32.10
CA LEU A 633 15.67 -16.75 31.83
C LEU A 633 16.60 -16.44 33.01
N ARG A 634 16.06 -16.25 34.22
CA ARG A 634 16.81 -15.83 35.42
C ARG A 634 18.02 -16.73 35.74
N SER A 635 17.95 -18.02 35.41
CA SER A 635 19.02 -19.00 35.62
C SER A 635 19.99 -19.12 34.43
N ALA A 636 19.72 -18.46 33.30
CA ALA A 636 20.64 -18.38 32.17
C ALA A 636 21.66 -17.25 32.37
N ARG A 637 22.84 -17.38 31.73
CA ARG A 637 23.91 -16.37 31.77
C ARG A 637 23.72 -15.28 30.72
N ILE A 638 22.50 -14.80 30.56
CA ILE A 638 22.12 -13.83 29.52
C ILE A 638 21.75 -12.51 30.19
N ARG A 639 22.43 -11.43 29.81
CA ARG A 639 22.07 -10.06 30.19
C ARG A 639 20.93 -9.57 29.30
N ILE A 640 19.83 -9.13 29.91
CA ILE A 640 18.64 -8.67 29.20
C ILE A 640 18.47 -7.17 29.44
N GLU A 641 18.12 -6.44 28.39
CA GLU A 641 17.89 -4.99 28.46
C GLU A 641 16.75 -4.57 27.53
N ALA A 642 16.01 -3.53 27.91
CA ALA A 642 15.15 -2.77 27.01
C ALA A 642 15.76 -1.39 26.71
N LYS A 643 15.75 -0.98 25.44
CA LYS A 643 16.23 0.35 25.02
C LYS A 643 15.30 0.98 23.98
N ILE A 644 15.24 2.31 23.99
CA ILE A 644 14.64 3.05 22.87
C ILE A 644 15.59 2.90 21.66
N ALA A 645 15.04 2.64 20.46
CA ALA A 645 15.85 2.36 19.27
C ALA A 645 16.81 3.50 18.89
N SER A 646 16.38 4.76 19.03
CA SER A 646 17.22 5.94 18.79
C SER A 646 18.37 6.04 19.79
N GLU A 647 18.15 5.66 21.05
CA GLU A 647 19.21 5.63 22.08
C GLU A 647 20.21 4.49 21.81
N LEU A 648 19.72 3.33 21.37
CA LEU A 648 20.61 2.23 20.97
C LEU A 648 21.54 2.68 19.84
N SER A 649 20.96 3.12 18.72
CA SER A 649 21.71 3.51 17.53
C SER A 649 22.61 4.73 17.75
N GLY A 650 22.18 5.70 18.55
CA GLY A 650 22.95 6.90 18.84
C GLY A 650 24.11 6.70 19.79
N PHE A 651 23.97 5.83 20.82
CA PHE A 651 24.88 5.86 21.97
C PHE A 651 25.30 4.51 22.55
N HIS A 652 24.68 3.39 22.13
CA HIS A 652 24.87 2.10 22.84
C HIS A 652 25.23 0.91 21.93
N LEU A 653 25.55 1.14 20.66
CA LEU A 653 26.12 0.12 19.79
C LEU A 653 27.63 0.00 20.03
N HIS A 654 28.09 -1.19 20.39
CA HIS A 654 29.51 -1.52 20.47
C HIS A 654 30.09 -1.80 19.08
N GLU A 655 31.41 -1.95 18.97
CA GLU A 655 32.07 -2.29 17.70
C GLU A 655 31.68 -3.68 17.19
N SER A 656 31.55 -4.65 18.09
CA SER A 656 31.08 -6.01 17.79
C SER A 656 29.83 -6.35 18.61
N LEU A 657 28.88 -7.02 17.97
CA LEU A 657 27.63 -7.48 18.56
C LEU A 657 27.36 -8.96 18.27
N GLN A 658 28.40 -9.74 17.96
CA GLN A 658 28.27 -11.17 17.63
C GLN A 658 27.66 -12.02 18.75
N ASP A 659 27.79 -11.59 20.01
CA ASP A 659 27.23 -12.23 21.21
C ASP A 659 25.83 -11.68 21.60
N THR A 660 25.25 -10.85 20.74
CA THR A 660 24.04 -10.08 21.04
C THR A 660 22.89 -10.46 20.12
N LEU A 661 21.75 -10.78 20.73
CA LEU A 661 20.45 -10.89 20.06
C LEU A 661 19.68 -9.57 20.24
N ILE A 662 19.28 -8.94 19.14
CA ILE A 662 18.38 -7.78 19.15
C ILE A 662 16.96 -8.27 18.83
N ILE A 663 16.00 -7.87 19.66
CA ILE A 663 14.58 -8.12 19.44
C ILE A 663 13.88 -6.79 19.15
N PRO A 664 13.80 -6.35 17.88
CA PRO A 664 13.05 -5.15 17.54
C PRO A 664 11.55 -5.42 17.58
N ILE A 665 10.82 -4.59 18.32
CA ILE A 665 9.37 -4.54 18.36
C ILE A 665 8.91 -3.33 17.55
N THR A 666 8.04 -3.56 16.58
CA THR A 666 7.47 -2.50 15.74
C THR A 666 6.11 -2.91 15.18
N GLN A 667 5.17 -1.97 15.11
CA GLN A 667 3.86 -2.23 14.53
C GLN A 667 3.92 -2.20 12.99
N SER A 668 4.46 -1.11 12.42
CA SER A 668 4.48 -0.89 10.97
C SER A 668 5.64 -1.60 10.26
N GLY A 669 6.72 -1.90 10.99
CA GLY A 669 7.97 -2.39 10.40
C GLY A 669 8.74 -1.39 9.54
N THR A 670 8.26 -0.14 9.44
CA THR A 670 8.85 0.95 8.65
C THR A 670 9.42 2.09 9.51
N THR A 671 9.35 1.97 10.84
CA THR A 671 9.86 3.02 11.75
C THR A 671 11.35 3.26 11.51
N THR A 672 11.71 4.47 11.06
CA THR A 672 13.06 4.83 10.61
C THR A 672 14.12 4.56 11.68
N ASP A 673 13.92 5.03 12.91
CA ASP A 673 14.89 4.82 14.00
C ASP A 673 15.10 3.34 14.35
N THR A 674 14.03 2.54 14.36
CA THR A 674 14.11 1.09 14.62
C THR A 674 14.85 0.38 13.49
N ASN A 675 14.49 0.66 12.23
CA ASN A 675 15.15 0.09 11.06
C ASN A 675 16.62 0.45 10.98
N ARG A 676 16.98 1.70 11.31
CA ARG A 676 18.37 2.17 11.37
C ARG A 676 19.15 1.44 12.46
N ALA A 677 18.59 1.31 13.66
CA ALA A 677 19.24 0.59 14.76
C ALA A 677 19.48 -0.88 14.42
N VAL A 678 18.52 -1.55 13.79
CA VAL A 678 18.67 -2.93 13.33
C VAL A 678 19.73 -3.06 12.25
N ALA A 679 19.71 -2.20 11.22
CA ALA A 679 20.72 -2.24 10.16
C ALA A 679 22.15 -2.05 10.72
N MET A 680 22.32 -1.08 11.61
CA MET A 680 23.61 -0.84 12.27
C MET A 680 24.05 -2.00 13.16
N ALA A 681 23.12 -2.66 13.86
CA ALA A 681 23.42 -3.81 14.71
C ALA A 681 23.78 -5.06 13.90
N ALA A 682 23.03 -5.32 12.82
CA ALA A 682 23.29 -6.43 11.90
C ALA A 682 24.67 -6.30 11.22
N GLN A 683 25.05 -5.09 10.80
CA GLN A 683 26.40 -4.81 10.28
C GLN A 683 27.54 -5.15 11.28
N ARG A 684 27.23 -5.19 12.57
CA ARG A 684 28.17 -5.52 13.67
C ARG A 684 28.07 -6.99 14.11
N GLY A 685 27.30 -7.81 13.39
CA GLY A 685 27.17 -9.24 13.62
C GLY A 685 26.07 -9.65 14.60
N ALA A 686 25.19 -8.75 15.04
CA ALA A 686 24.07 -9.10 15.91
C ALA A 686 23.08 -10.05 15.21
N ALA A 687 22.55 -11.00 15.97
CA ALA A 687 21.39 -11.78 15.55
C ALA A 687 20.11 -10.95 15.75
N ILE A 688 19.14 -11.05 14.84
CA ILE A 688 17.92 -10.24 14.85
C ILE A 688 16.67 -11.12 14.78
N ILE A 689 15.79 -11.04 15.79
CA ILE A 689 14.45 -11.65 15.75
C ILE A 689 13.40 -10.55 15.95
N ALA A 690 12.69 -10.16 14.89
CA ALA A 690 11.69 -9.10 14.97
C ALA A 690 10.34 -9.59 15.47
N ILE A 691 9.65 -8.77 16.27
CA ILE A 691 8.22 -8.92 16.57
C ILE A 691 7.48 -7.81 15.82
N VAL A 692 6.68 -8.19 14.83
CA VAL A 692 6.05 -7.23 13.92
C VAL A 692 4.65 -7.67 13.49
N ASN A 693 3.78 -6.71 13.20
CA ASN A 693 2.40 -6.98 12.81
C ASN A 693 2.16 -6.93 11.30
N ARG A 694 3.09 -6.34 10.54
CA ARG A 694 2.97 -6.13 9.10
C ARG A 694 3.97 -6.98 8.33
N ARG A 695 3.45 -7.92 7.53
CA ARG A 695 4.20 -8.66 6.51
C ARG A 695 4.84 -7.72 5.48
N GLN A 696 5.96 -8.15 4.91
CA GLN A 696 6.66 -7.45 3.84
C GLN A 696 7.04 -5.99 4.17
N SER A 697 7.26 -5.71 5.45
CA SER A 697 7.75 -4.42 5.92
C SER A 697 9.29 -4.38 5.93
N ASP A 698 9.90 -3.20 5.98
CA ASP A 698 11.37 -3.08 5.87
C ASP A 698 12.12 -3.90 6.92
N ILE A 699 11.57 -3.99 8.14
CA ILE A 699 12.16 -4.74 9.23
C ILE A 699 12.23 -6.25 8.95
N THR A 700 11.27 -6.81 8.19
CA THR A 700 11.22 -8.26 7.92
C THR A 700 12.34 -8.68 6.99
N GLY A 701 12.73 -7.83 6.04
CA GLY A 701 13.90 -8.08 5.17
C GLY A 701 15.25 -7.84 5.86
N LYS A 702 15.26 -7.19 7.03
CA LYS A 702 16.47 -6.86 7.80
C LYS A 702 16.68 -7.77 9.03
N SER A 703 15.81 -8.77 9.22
CA SER A 703 15.82 -9.66 10.39
C SER A 703 16.18 -11.09 10.00
N ASP A 704 16.86 -11.83 10.89
CA ASP A 704 17.15 -13.24 10.67
C ASP A 704 15.90 -14.11 10.90
N GLY A 705 15.07 -13.73 11.88
CA GLY A 705 13.79 -14.37 12.19
C GLY A 705 12.69 -13.35 12.45
N VAL A 706 11.43 -13.75 12.22
CA VAL A 706 10.27 -12.86 12.35
C VAL A 706 9.12 -13.56 13.08
N PHE A 707 8.74 -13.02 14.24
CA PHE A 707 7.51 -13.36 14.93
C PHE A 707 6.40 -12.39 14.51
N TYR A 708 5.51 -12.86 13.64
CA TYR A 708 4.31 -12.10 13.30
C TYR A 708 3.28 -12.14 14.44
N THR A 709 2.80 -10.97 14.88
CA THR A 709 1.59 -10.90 15.71
C THR A 709 0.35 -11.20 14.88
N SER A 710 -0.66 -11.83 15.50
CA SER A 710 -1.78 -12.44 14.79
C SER A 710 -1.26 -13.36 13.67
N ASP A 711 -1.56 -13.04 12.41
CA ASP A 711 -1.07 -13.71 11.21
C ASP A 711 -0.18 -12.80 10.35
N GLY A 712 0.17 -11.60 10.83
CA GLY A 712 0.89 -10.57 10.06
C GLY A 712 0.04 -9.82 9.03
N ARG A 713 -1.27 -10.12 8.95
CA ARG A 713 -2.27 -9.47 8.09
C ARG A 713 -3.31 -8.68 8.89
N ASP A 714 -3.34 -8.83 10.22
CA ASP A 714 -4.18 -8.04 11.12
C ASP A 714 -3.67 -6.59 11.30
N ILE A 715 -3.54 -5.86 10.19
CA ILE A 715 -2.90 -4.54 10.13
C ILE A 715 -3.57 -3.55 11.09
N GLU A 716 -2.74 -2.81 11.82
CA GLU A 716 -3.18 -1.70 12.66
C GLU A 716 -2.99 -0.41 11.87
N MET A 717 -4.11 0.25 11.58
CA MET A 717 -4.20 1.46 10.80
C MET A 717 -4.17 2.69 11.73
N SER A 718 -4.77 2.62 12.93
CA SER A 718 -4.77 3.77 13.82
C SER A 718 -3.36 4.19 14.25
N VAL A 719 -3.18 5.50 14.44
CA VAL A 719 -1.88 6.07 14.81
C VAL A 719 -1.49 5.76 16.25
N ALA A 720 -2.46 5.71 17.14
CA ALA A 720 -2.23 5.32 18.53
C ALA A 720 -2.35 3.80 18.64
N SER A 721 -1.23 3.14 18.92
CA SER A 721 -1.19 1.68 18.92
C SER A 721 -2.02 1.05 20.05
N THR A 722 -2.78 0.00 19.72
CA THR A 722 -3.75 -0.67 20.62
C THR A 722 -3.61 -2.19 20.52
N LYS A 723 -4.25 -2.84 19.55
CA LYS A 723 -4.18 -4.28 19.34
C LYS A 723 -2.75 -4.77 19.15
N ALA A 724 -1.93 -4.01 18.41
CA ALA A 724 -0.53 -4.39 18.18
C ALA A 724 0.27 -4.38 19.49
N PHE A 725 0.06 -3.41 20.38
CA PHE A 725 0.74 -3.33 21.67
C PHE A 725 0.50 -4.59 22.53
N TYR A 726 -0.76 -5.01 22.68
CA TYR A 726 -1.08 -6.20 23.48
C TYR A 726 -0.55 -7.48 22.83
N SER A 727 -0.72 -7.63 21.52
CA SER A 727 -0.22 -8.79 20.79
C SER A 727 1.31 -8.88 20.82
N GLN A 728 2.03 -7.76 20.74
CA GLN A 728 3.50 -7.71 20.83
C GLN A 728 4.01 -8.22 22.18
N ILE A 729 3.34 -7.83 23.28
CA ILE A 729 3.67 -8.33 24.62
C ILE A 729 3.46 -9.85 24.69
N VAL A 730 2.32 -10.34 24.19
CA VAL A 730 1.99 -11.77 24.22
C VAL A 730 2.95 -12.60 23.35
N ALA A 731 3.27 -12.12 22.14
CA ALA A 731 4.29 -12.72 21.29
C ALA A 731 5.66 -12.79 21.99
N GLY A 732 6.06 -11.69 22.66
CA GLY A 732 7.29 -11.66 23.45
C GLY A 732 7.30 -12.65 24.62
N HIS A 733 6.17 -12.83 25.31
CA HIS A 733 6.03 -13.87 26.34
C HIS A 733 6.17 -15.28 25.78
N ILE A 734 5.52 -15.59 24.65
CA ILE A 734 5.63 -16.90 23.98
C ILE A 734 7.09 -17.16 23.57
N LEU A 735 7.75 -16.19 22.95
CA LEU A 735 9.16 -16.29 22.57
C LEU A 735 10.06 -16.49 23.79
N SER A 736 9.79 -15.78 24.89
CA SER A 736 10.55 -15.92 26.14
C SER A 736 10.40 -17.30 26.78
N LEU A 737 9.19 -17.88 26.74
CA LEU A 737 8.92 -19.22 27.25
C LEU A 737 9.57 -20.30 26.37
N TYR A 738 9.60 -20.10 25.05
CA TYR A 738 10.35 -20.97 24.16
C TYR A 738 11.85 -20.94 24.46
N PHE A 739 12.43 -19.75 24.67
CA PHE A 739 13.82 -19.62 25.10
C PHE A 739 14.06 -20.32 26.44
N ALA A 740 13.12 -20.21 27.39
CA ALA A 740 13.22 -20.91 28.66
C ALA A 740 13.20 -22.43 28.52
N GLN A 741 12.42 -22.95 27.57
CA GLN A 741 12.39 -24.38 27.25
C GLN A 741 13.74 -24.86 26.70
N ILE A 742 14.26 -24.20 25.66
CA ILE A 742 15.49 -24.65 24.99
C ILE A 742 16.74 -24.48 25.88
N LEU A 743 16.72 -23.52 26.81
CA LEU A 743 17.79 -23.30 27.79
C LEU A 743 17.59 -24.11 29.08
N GLY A 744 16.45 -24.80 29.24
CA GLY A 744 16.13 -25.58 30.44
C GLY A 744 15.98 -24.74 31.72
N THR A 745 15.64 -23.44 31.61
CA THR A 745 15.49 -22.56 32.78
C THR A 745 14.15 -22.75 33.49
N LEU A 746 13.15 -23.29 32.80
CA LEU A 746 11.84 -23.68 33.34
C LEU A 746 11.50 -25.11 32.91
N SER A 747 10.74 -25.83 33.75
CA SER A 747 10.17 -27.12 33.37
C SER A 747 8.93 -26.93 32.48
N ASP A 748 8.60 -27.95 31.69
CA ASP A 748 7.42 -27.94 30.82
C ASP A 748 6.11 -27.75 31.60
N GLU A 749 6.01 -28.22 32.84
CA GLU A 749 4.83 -27.99 33.67
C GLU A 749 4.67 -26.52 34.03
N LYS A 750 5.78 -25.83 34.34
CA LYS A 750 5.75 -24.40 34.65
C LYS A 750 5.49 -23.56 33.41
N ILE A 751 6.04 -23.97 32.27
CA ILE A 751 5.75 -23.36 30.98
C ILE A 751 4.26 -23.51 30.65
N ALA A 752 3.70 -24.71 30.80
CA ALA A 752 2.27 -24.97 30.57
C ALA A 752 1.38 -24.09 31.45
N GLU A 753 1.73 -23.90 32.73
CA GLU A 753 0.99 -23.00 33.64
C GLU A 753 1.02 -21.54 33.16
N GLU A 754 2.17 -21.03 32.72
CA GLU A 754 2.26 -19.65 32.20
C GLU A 754 1.50 -19.50 30.87
N LEU A 755 1.50 -20.51 30.01
CA LEU A 755 0.73 -20.52 28.75
C LEU A 755 -0.78 -20.56 29.01
N GLU A 756 -1.26 -21.43 29.92
CA GLU A 756 -2.68 -21.48 30.31
C GLU A 756 -3.16 -20.14 30.94
N ASN A 757 -2.27 -19.40 31.60
CA ASN A 757 -2.57 -18.05 32.07
C ASN A 757 -2.67 -17.03 30.92
N LEU A 758 -1.81 -17.14 29.89
CA LEU A 758 -1.89 -16.30 28.69
C LEU A 758 -3.17 -16.56 27.89
N GLU A 759 -3.62 -17.82 27.80
CA GLU A 759 -4.88 -18.20 27.13
C GLU A 759 -6.12 -17.53 27.73
N GLN A 760 -6.06 -17.13 29.00
CA GLN A 760 -7.16 -16.40 29.65
C GLN A 760 -7.18 -14.90 29.29
N ALA A 761 -6.09 -14.35 28.75
CA ALA A 761 -5.97 -12.91 28.50
C ALA A 761 -7.06 -12.36 27.57
N PRO A 762 -7.41 -12.98 26.42
CA PRO A 762 -8.50 -12.51 25.56
C PRO A 762 -9.84 -12.33 26.31
N ALA A 763 -10.24 -13.32 27.10
CA ALA A 763 -11.48 -13.27 27.86
C ALA A 763 -11.46 -12.17 28.94
N LEU A 764 -10.31 -11.97 29.61
CA LEU A 764 -10.14 -10.90 30.58
C LEU A 764 -10.17 -9.51 29.92
N MET A 765 -9.56 -9.36 28.74
CA MET A 765 -9.63 -8.11 27.96
C MET A 765 -11.07 -7.81 27.57
N GLN A 766 -11.83 -8.82 27.12
CA GLN A 766 -13.24 -8.65 26.77
C GLN A 766 -14.08 -8.12 27.95
N ARG A 767 -13.86 -8.66 29.16
CA ARG A 767 -14.51 -8.18 30.40
C ARG A 767 -14.19 -6.72 30.74
N VAL A 768 -13.04 -6.20 30.30
CA VAL A 768 -12.70 -4.78 30.46
C VAL A 768 -13.41 -3.95 29.38
N LEU A 769 -13.43 -4.42 28.13
CA LEU A 769 -14.12 -3.75 27.02
C LEU A 769 -15.64 -3.63 27.25
N GLU A 770 -16.25 -4.62 27.90
CA GLU A 770 -17.67 -4.57 28.33
C GLU A 770 -17.96 -3.40 29.29
N GLN A 771 -16.96 -2.84 29.96
CA GLN A 771 -17.09 -1.69 30.84
C GLN A 771 -16.98 -0.34 30.12
N LYS A 772 -16.99 -0.32 28.77
CA LYS A 772 -16.82 0.89 27.95
C LYS A 772 -17.70 2.07 28.37
N GLU A 773 -18.95 1.83 28.78
CA GLU A 773 -19.86 2.91 29.19
C GLU A 773 -19.45 3.52 30.53
N LYS A 774 -18.96 2.71 31.46
CA LYS A 774 -18.43 3.19 32.74
C LYS A 774 -17.16 4.03 32.53
N ILE A 775 -16.26 3.57 31.65
CA ILE A 775 -15.05 4.30 31.27
C ILE A 775 -15.43 5.64 30.62
N ARG A 776 -16.38 5.63 29.67
CA ARG A 776 -16.89 6.84 29.03
C ARG A 776 -17.47 7.82 30.04
N GLN A 777 -18.26 7.33 31.00
CA GLN A 777 -18.83 8.18 32.04
C GLN A 777 -17.75 8.78 32.93
N SER A 778 -16.76 7.97 33.36
CA SER A 778 -15.61 8.48 34.13
C SER A 778 -14.85 9.59 33.41
N VAL A 779 -14.66 9.48 32.10
CA VAL A 779 -14.01 10.54 31.30
C VAL A 779 -14.87 11.80 31.26
N ARG A 780 -16.20 11.67 31.09
CA ARG A 780 -17.14 12.82 31.14
C ARG A 780 -17.11 13.50 32.51
N ASP A 781 -17.05 12.73 33.59
CA ASP A 781 -17.02 13.26 34.97
C ASP A 781 -15.69 13.98 35.31
N CYS A 782 -14.63 13.68 34.55
CA CYS A 782 -13.31 14.28 34.67
C CYS A 782 -13.01 15.34 33.59
N ALA A 783 -13.87 15.49 32.57
CA ALA A 783 -13.70 16.49 31.52
C ALA A 783 -13.71 17.90 32.12
N GLY A 784 -12.67 18.70 31.82
CA GLY A 784 -12.49 20.04 32.38
C GLY A 784 -11.74 20.10 33.72
N LYS A 785 -11.33 18.96 34.30
CA LYS A 785 -10.46 18.91 35.49
C LYS A 785 -9.01 18.65 35.07
N ASN A 786 -8.04 19.37 35.64
CA ASN A 786 -6.63 19.03 35.52
C ASN A 786 -6.37 17.71 36.28
N ILE A 787 -6.33 16.60 35.55
CA ILE A 787 -6.03 15.28 36.13
C ILE A 787 -4.53 15.24 36.45
N GLY A 788 -4.20 14.93 37.71
CA GLY A 788 -2.81 14.78 38.18
C GLY A 788 -2.09 13.58 37.58
N PRO A 789 -0.79 13.36 37.91
CA PRO A 789 0.01 12.30 37.30
C PRO A 789 -0.58 10.91 37.57
N LEU A 790 -0.60 10.06 36.53
CA LEU A 790 -0.87 8.63 36.66
C LEU A 790 0.25 7.98 37.47
N SER A 791 -0.08 7.43 38.65
CA SER A 791 0.83 6.60 39.43
C SER A 791 0.51 5.13 39.20
N ALA A 792 1.42 4.41 38.54
CA ALA A 792 1.42 2.95 38.50
C ALA A 792 2.71 2.44 39.16
N ALA A 793 2.57 1.66 40.23
CA ALA A 793 3.68 0.89 40.81
C ALA A 793 3.66 -0.52 40.20
N GLY A 794 4.83 -1.10 39.91
CA GLY A 794 4.96 -2.46 39.37
C GLY A 794 4.12 -3.48 40.16
N ARG A 795 3.32 -4.27 39.43
CA ARG A 795 2.32 -5.28 39.87
C ARG A 795 1.79 -5.16 41.31
N THR A 796 0.62 -4.55 41.44
CA THR A 796 -0.57 -5.13 42.12
C THR A 796 -0.30 -6.16 43.25
N ARG A 797 0.31 -5.73 44.35
CA ARG A 797 0.08 -6.37 45.66
C ARG A 797 -1.22 -5.81 46.23
N ARG A 798 -2.14 -6.72 46.60
CA ARG A 798 -3.40 -6.42 47.29
C ARG A 798 -3.20 -5.36 48.39
N PRO A 799 -4.08 -4.36 48.54
CA PRO A 799 -4.06 -3.56 49.76
C PRO A 799 -4.48 -4.45 50.95
N PRO A 800 -3.87 -4.31 52.13
CA PRO A 800 -4.31 -5.05 53.30
C PRO A 800 -5.74 -4.63 53.65
N MET A 801 -6.58 -5.59 54.03
CA MET A 801 -7.89 -5.32 54.62
C MET A 801 -7.72 -4.33 55.77
N LYS A 802 -8.48 -3.23 55.74
CA LYS A 802 -8.56 -2.28 56.86
C LYS A 802 -9.19 -2.99 58.06
N SER A 803 -8.40 -3.29 59.08
CA SER A 803 -8.85 -3.22 60.47
C SER A 803 -8.41 -1.88 61.04
N GLY A 804 -9.32 -1.20 61.75
CA GLY A 804 -9.14 0.18 62.18
C GLY A 804 -8.11 0.36 63.28
N SER A 805 -7.44 1.51 63.26
CA SER A 805 -7.32 2.49 64.36
C SER A 805 -6.11 3.40 64.14
N SER A 806 -6.25 4.60 64.69
CA SER A 806 -5.40 5.79 64.61
C SER A 806 -3.97 5.60 65.13
N SER A 807 -2.99 6.22 64.47
CA SER A 807 -2.11 7.26 65.03
C SER A 807 -0.92 7.55 64.10
N ALA A 808 -0.48 8.80 64.11
CA ALA A 808 0.62 9.32 63.31
C ALA A 808 1.98 8.80 63.80
N ASN A 809 2.90 8.51 62.86
CA ASN A 809 4.29 8.95 62.95
C ASN A 809 5.07 8.72 61.64
N SER A 810 5.95 9.66 61.37
CA SER A 810 6.83 9.83 60.22
C SER A 810 7.82 8.66 60.02
N VAL A 811 7.86 8.08 58.82
CA VAL A 811 9.03 7.33 58.32
C VAL A 811 9.24 7.67 56.84
N THR A 812 10.46 8.11 56.54
CA THR A 812 11.00 8.42 55.23
C THR A 812 10.87 7.25 54.26
N ARG A 813 10.29 7.49 53.07
CA ARG A 813 10.24 6.51 51.96
C ARG A 813 11.34 6.79 50.93
N PRO A 814 11.95 5.75 50.31
CA PRO A 814 12.92 5.93 49.25
C PRO A 814 12.24 6.47 47.98
N SER A 815 12.97 7.28 47.22
CA SER A 815 12.57 7.86 45.94
C SER A 815 12.17 6.80 44.90
N PRO A 816 11.08 6.96 44.14
CA PRO A 816 10.75 6.10 43.00
C PRO A 816 11.65 6.39 41.78
N PRO A 817 11.81 5.43 40.85
CA PRO A 817 12.64 5.63 39.65
C PRO A 817 12.10 6.74 38.75
N THR A 818 13.04 7.53 38.22
CA THR A 818 12.86 8.83 37.53
C THR A 818 12.21 8.78 36.14
N TRP A 819 11.75 7.63 35.66
CA TRP A 819 11.37 7.46 34.25
C TRP A 819 9.96 7.90 33.87
N TRP A 820 9.08 8.19 34.85
CA TRP A 820 7.70 8.63 34.59
C TRP A 820 7.45 10.14 34.73
N LYS A 821 8.47 10.95 35.07
CA LYS A 821 8.28 12.38 35.37
C LYS A 821 8.45 13.36 34.20
N THR A 822 8.84 12.91 33.01
CA THR A 822 9.31 13.86 31.96
C THR A 822 8.48 14.00 30.69
N ARG A 823 7.34 13.32 30.49
CA ARG A 823 6.55 13.52 29.26
C ARG A 823 5.01 13.42 29.40
N SER A 824 4.41 14.12 30.35
CA SER A 824 2.95 14.35 30.35
C SER A 824 2.55 15.81 30.12
N THR A 825 3.49 16.71 29.81
CA THR A 825 3.24 18.17 29.76
C THR A 825 3.34 18.81 28.38
N SER A 826 3.49 18.05 27.28
CA SER A 826 3.64 18.64 25.94
C SER A 826 2.51 18.39 24.94
N ILE A 827 1.42 17.68 25.31
CA ILE A 827 0.31 17.39 24.37
C ILE A 827 -0.91 18.31 24.55
N CYS A 828 -1.01 19.07 25.65
CA CYS A 828 -2.08 20.04 25.85
C CYS A 828 -1.50 21.43 26.12
N ARG A 829 -1.02 22.13 25.08
CA ARG A 829 -0.90 23.60 25.04
C ARG A 829 -0.36 24.03 23.67
N ARG A 830 -1.26 24.46 22.79
CA ARG A 830 -1.13 25.61 21.88
C ARG A 830 -2.35 25.65 20.93
N SER A 831 -3.37 26.38 21.37
CA SER A 831 -4.25 27.19 20.52
C SER A 831 -4.10 28.63 21.04
N PRO A 832 -4.04 29.61 20.13
CA PRO A 832 -5.24 30.41 19.87
C PRO A 832 -6.10 29.81 18.77
#